data_AF-A0A955VCE0-F1
#
_entry.id   AF-A0A955VCE0-F1
#
_cell.length_a   1.000
_cell.length_b   1.000
_cell.length_c   1.000
_cell.angle_alpha   90.00
_cell.angle_beta   90.00
_cell.angle_gamma   90.00
#
_symmetry.space_group_name_H-M   'P 1'
#
loop_
_entity.id
_entity.type
_entity.pdbx_description
1 polymer ?
#
loop_
_entity_poly.entity_id
_entity_poly.type
_entity_poly.pdbx_seq_one_letter_code
_entity_poly.pdbx_strand_id
1 'polypeptide(L)'
;MSFVLVLGGCPEDKPGNIGACAVDSECPSGICSSDGTCVDPEIDSDGDGLINRIEVQLGSSPSSPDTDGDGIDDGQEVQGTANVDTDGDGLADIIESATADADGDCITDQYDAENTTPNSDLSPMRDVVCPTVGLCADVDRSLFGVLCPAGEAVCDFTNVPGYADPEGTCDGVDENCDGAADEGFDDLDDDGVADCVDTDVDGDGVDDDEDNCPLVANANQEDAQADGIGDACASAFTLAFRAGPPTTVAVGAPFSAEVAVQDADGAVVTRFHGDVVVTLAAAAGEAPTLSGTRTLTAVDGVATFSDLAVASPGADLALHATSGDLAEAVGDAFTARSDQLGELRFTSAPEAVTAGGSFSATIGAFDPFDNVFATYDGSVRLVSSDPNATLPAEAFTFTAADAGAHRFDGLVLRASGEQTISVVDAEDDAVLATATIAVAPASASRFAILGMPEQAVAGVAPTLTIEALDAYGNVVTDFAGTATFASDDPQGAVPADYTFTTADAGVATTSAFIPRTAGARTLTVDDVGTHTMTATASTMVVHADAANLVVTVLTDPIVAGEPLSVEVRVVDAFGNLVTDYAGTVALSSTDSGATLPGSYTFTEADGGVHVFTGVVLVSSGQHSVGAAGSGVTGSTAISVGSGSDLVLDVVGVPATTTAGVAFNVTVTVKDAFGNVVTDYAGTLGLTSTDGAAVLPAALTLTAADAGQGMFMGVELRTAGAQSLTVADSAAGVSRTVSTTVKAAAAARMTLTGPASVTAGTPFSATVRVFDAFDNPATGYAGTLLFTSDDAAATLPGSTTFDSTTGVRTVTGFTLETAAAAAKVTVADSGDAGLTASLTLAVTPAAASRLALTQTPSTTTAGSSFSARVTVYDAYDNVATGYTGTIALTSGDAAAVLPGARAFVAGDAGTYQFTGIALKTAGSQTVRAADTSNATLSQQATVAVTAATATSLDVTAADETIAAGTPTSLV
;
A
#
# COMPACT_ATOMS: atom_id res chain seq x y z
N MET A 1 -57.79 -66.72 -188.02
CA MET A 1 -58.48 -65.50 -188.50
C MET A 1 -59.72 -65.31 -187.65
N SER A 2 -60.00 -64.08 -187.20
CA SER A 2 -61.18 -63.72 -186.40
C SER A 2 -61.29 -64.42 -185.03
N PHE A 3 -62.36 -64.07 -184.30
CA PHE A 3 -62.79 -64.55 -182.97
C PHE A 3 -62.00 -64.01 -181.77
N VAL A 4 -62.60 -63.75 -180.58
CA VAL A 4 -64.02 -63.82 -180.13
C VAL A 4 -64.65 -65.23 -180.08
N LEU A 5 -64.20 -66.09 -179.14
CA LEU A 5 -64.55 -67.52 -178.90
C LEU A 5 -64.33 -67.80 -177.38
N VAL A 6 -65.07 -68.57 -176.56
CA VAL A 6 -66.41 -69.23 -176.58
C VAL A 6 -66.91 -69.30 -175.10
N LEU A 7 -68.08 -69.89 -174.81
CA LEU A 7 -68.34 -70.60 -173.53
C LEU A 7 -67.46 -71.87 -173.42
N GLY A 8 -67.47 -72.58 -172.28
CA GLY A 8 -66.47 -73.61 -171.94
C GLY A 8 -66.46 -74.94 -172.73
N GLY A 9 -65.35 -75.69 -172.56
CA GLY A 9 -65.09 -77.06 -173.02
C GLY A 9 -63.78 -77.61 -172.41
N CYS A 10 -63.65 -78.92 -172.21
CA CYS A 10 -62.55 -79.61 -171.48
C CYS A 10 -61.47 -80.20 -172.44
N PRO A 11 -60.37 -80.87 -172.00
CA PRO A 11 -59.82 -81.14 -170.63
C PRO A 11 -58.26 -80.94 -170.47
N GLU A 12 -57.66 -81.54 -169.42
CA GLU A 12 -56.25 -82.00 -169.23
C GLU A 12 -55.09 -81.06 -168.76
N ASP A 13 -54.70 -81.25 -167.48
CA ASP A 13 -53.36 -81.47 -166.84
C ASP A 13 -52.05 -80.66 -167.07
N LYS A 14 -51.31 -80.53 -165.94
CA LYS A 14 -49.83 -80.48 -165.73
C LYS A 14 -49.06 -79.20 -166.10
N PRO A 15 -47.78 -79.02 -165.64
CA PRO A 15 -46.87 -79.96 -164.94
C PRO A 15 -46.66 -79.67 -163.43
N GLY A 16 -46.19 -80.70 -162.73
CA GLY A 16 -45.58 -80.61 -161.40
C GLY A 16 -44.40 -81.59 -161.33
N ASN A 17 -43.61 -81.54 -160.24
CA ASN A 17 -42.34 -82.26 -160.05
C ASN A 17 -42.37 -83.66 -160.70
N ILE A 18 -41.47 -83.85 -161.66
CA ILE A 18 -41.80 -84.59 -162.89
C ILE A 18 -41.56 -86.11 -162.75
N GLY A 19 -40.93 -86.50 -161.64
CA GLY A 19 -40.47 -87.83 -161.28
C GLY A 19 -39.19 -87.70 -160.46
N ALA A 20 -38.84 -88.74 -159.69
CA ALA A 20 -37.50 -88.83 -159.13
C ALA A 20 -36.50 -89.18 -160.26
N CYS A 21 -35.28 -88.66 -160.14
CA CYS A 21 -34.20 -88.78 -161.12
C CYS A 21 -32.90 -89.25 -160.44
N ALA A 22 -32.00 -89.81 -161.23
CA ALA A 22 -30.61 -90.04 -160.82
C ALA A 22 -29.61 -89.21 -161.64
N VAL A 23 -30.06 -88.61 -162.76
CA VAL A 23 -29.27 -87.72 -163.63
C VAL A 23 -30.18 -86.74 -164.38
N ASP A 24 -29.68 -85.54 -164.72
CA ASP A 24 -30.38 -84.47 -165.45
C ASP A 24 -31.18 -84.94 -166.67
N SER A 25 -30.64 -85.90 -167.43
CA SER A 25 -31.25 -86.40 -168.66
C SER A 25 -32.56 -87.18 -168.46
N GLU A 26 -32.91 -87.51 -167.21
CA GLU A 26 -34.19 -88.11 -166.85
C GLU A 26 -35.27 -87.04 -166.60
N CYS A 27 -34.86 -85.78 -166.39
CA CYS A 27 -35.75 -84.64 -166.15
C CYS A 27 -36.08 -83.88 -167.44
N PRO A 28 -37.37 -83.68 -167.79
CA PRO A 28 -37.76 -82.84 -168.92
C PRO A 28 -37.34 -81.36 -168.82
N SER A 29 -37.04 -80.88 -167.61
CA SER A 29 -36.45 -79.56 -167.30
C SER A 29 -34.94 -79.49 -167.52
N GLY A 30 -34.25 -80.63 -167.50
CA GLY A 30 -32.79 -80.71 -167.69
C GLY A 30 -31.93 -80.41 -166.46
N ILE A 31 -32.53 -80.31 -165.27
CA ILE A 31 -31.83 -80.35 -163.97
C ILE A 31 -32.44 -81.45 -163.11
N CYS A 32 -31.57 -82.27 -162.50
CA CYS A 32 -31.87 -83.14 -161.37
C CYS A 32 -31.16 -82.55 -160.15
N SER A 33 -31.90 -82.09 -159.14
CA SER A 33 -31.31 -81.51 -157.92
C SER A 33 -30.64 -82.57 -157.04
N SER A 34 -29.83 -82.13 -156.07
CA SER A 34 -29.08 -82.98 -155.14
C SER A 34 -29.97 -83.94 -154.32
N ASP A 35 -31.22 -83.55 -154.08
CA ASP A 35 -32.28 -84.37 -153.46
C ASP A 35 -32.79 -85.53 -154.34
N GLY A 36 -32.45 -85.54 -155.63
CA GLY A 36 -32.91 -86.52 -156.61
C GLY A 36 -34.28 -86.22 -157.23
N THR A 37 -34.73 -84.95 -157.25
CA THR A 37 -35.98 -84.56 -157.91
C THR A 37 -35.80 -83.67 -159.14
N CYS A 38 -36.82 -83.62 -160.00
CA CYS A 38 -36.79 -82.86 -161.24
C CYS A 38 -37.38 -81.45 -161.05
N VAL A 39 -36.53 -80.52 -160.63
CA VAL A 39 -36.81 -79.08 -160.50
C VAL A 39 -36.75 -78.35 -161.86
N ASP A 40 -37.30 -77.14 -161.96
CA ASP A 40 -37.38 -76.35 -163.20
C ASP A 40 -36.40 -75.16 -163.14
N PRO A 41 -35.36 -75.07 -164.00
CA PRO A 41 -34.23 -74.15 -163.86
C PRO A 41 -34.56 -72.64 -163.84
N GLU A 42 -35.76 -72.24 -164.24
CA GLU A 42 -36.19 -70.83 -164.28
C GLU A 42 -37.31 -70.53 -163.26
N ILE A 43 -37.50 -71.42 -162.28
CA ILE A 43 -38.48 -71.31 -161.18
C ILE A 43 -37.73 -71.23 -159.84
N ASP A 44 -38.30 -70.45 -158.92
CA ASP A 44 -38.08 -70.42 -157.48
C ASP A 44 -39.02 -71.49 -156.86
N SER A 45 -38.49 -72.52 -156.19
CA SER A 45 -39.27 -73.73 -155.82
C SER A 45 -39.90 -73.67 -154.43
N ASP A 46 -39.22 -73.06 -153.48
CA ASP A 46 -39.50 -73.09 -152.04
C ASP A 46 -39.78 -71.70 -151.47
N GLY A 47 -39.25 -70.63 -152.10
CA GLY A 47 -39.74 -69.25 -151.96
C GLY A 47 -38.76 -68.23 -151.39
N ASP A 48 -37.46 -68.53 -151.37
CA ASP A 48 -36.40 -67.69 -150.79
C ASP A 48 -36.10 -66.42 -151.62
N GLY A 49 -36.25 -66.51 -152.94
CA GLY A 49 -35.94 -65.47 -153.93
C GLY A 49 -34.85 -65.84 -154.94
N LEU A 50 -34.20 -67.00 -154.82
CA LEU A 50 -33.34 -67.58 -155.85
C LEU A 50 -34.17 -68.39 -156.86
N ILE A 51 -33.52 -68.91 -157.90
CA ILE A 51 -34.16 -69.76 -158.92
C ILE A 51 -33.31 -71.00 -159.09
N ASN A 52 -33.92 -72.19 -159.19
CA ASN A 52 -33.28 -73.51 -159.02
C ASN A 52 -31.92 -73.70 -159.72
N ARG A 53 -31.64 -72.98 -160.82
CA ARG A 53 -30.33 -73.00 -161.50
C ARG A 53 -29.22 -72.25 -160.74
N ILE A 54 -29.54 -71.18 -160.01
CA ILE A 54 -28.59 -70.39 -159.23
C ILE A 54 -28.17 -71.17 -157.99
N GLU A 55 -29.11 -71.69 -157.19
CA GLU A 55 -28.79 -72.55 -156.03
C GLU A 55 -27.86 -73.71 -156.43
N VAL A 56 -28.25 -74.51 -157.45
CA VAL A 56 -27.41 -75.62 -157.98
C VAL A 56 -26.04 -75.15 -158.52
N GLN A 57 -25.90 -73.88 -158.90
CA GLN A 57 -24.62 -73.32 -159.36
C GLN A 57 -23.75 -72.81 -158.20
N LEU A 58 -24.35 -72.33 -157.11
CA LEU A 58 -23.65 -71.90 -155.89
C LEU A 58 -23.31 -73.09 -154.98
N GLY A 59 -24.13 -74.15 -155.02
CA GLY A 59 -23.97 -75.39 -154.25
C GLY A 59 -25.18 -75.74 -153.38
N SER A 60 -26.11 -74.81 -153.21
CA SER A 60 -27.23 -74.91 -152.27
C SER A 60 -28.44 -75.68 -152.81
N SER A 61 -29.49 -75.83 -152.01
CA SER A 61 -30.53 -76.86 -152.17
C SER A 61 -31.88 -76.32 -152.68
N PRO A 62 -32.32 -76.62 -153.94
CA PRO A 62 -33.55 -76.08 -154.54
C PRO A 62 -34.90 -76.65 -154.04
N SER A 63 -34.96 -76.86 -152.74
CA SER A 63 -36.12 -77.37 -151.98
C SER A 63 -36.01 -77.06 -150.47
N SER A 64 -35.01 -76.28 -150.05
CA SER A 64 -34.80 -75.79 -148.69
C SER A 64 -34.47 -74.30 -148.81
N PRO A 65 -35.34 -73.37 -148.33
CA PRO A 65 -35.07 -71.93 -148.40
C PRO A 65 -33.79 -71.51 -147.68
N ASP A 66 -33.40 -72.30 -146.69
CA ASP A 66 -32.22 -72.22 -145.83
C ASP A 66 -31.52 -73.58 -145.97
N THR A 67 -30.30 -73.61 -146.50
CA THR A 67 -29.58 -74.84 -146.87
C THR A 67 -28.70 -75.40 -145.75
N ASP A 68 -27.98 -74.58 -144.99
CA ASP A 68 -27.11 -75.07 -143.91
C ASP A 68 -27.84 -75.18 -142.55
N GLY A 69 -28.91 -74.42 -142.33
CA GLY A 69 -29.81 -74.49 -141.18
C GLY A 69 -29.62 -73.41 -140.12
N ASP A 70 -28.94 -72.29 -140.41
CA ASP A 70 -28.69 -71.21 -139.44
C ASP A 70 -29.94 -70.35 -139.12
N GLY A 71 -30.93 -70.34 -140.01
CA GLY A 71 -32.18 -69.59 -139.89
C GLY A 71 -32.30 -68.33 -140.75
N ILE A 72 -31.31 -68.03 -141.61
CA ILE A 72 -31.38 -67.08 -142.73
C ILE A 72 -31.69 -67.88 -144.01
N ASP A 73 -32.54 -67.36 -144.90
CA ASP A 73 -32.79 -68.01 -146.19
C ASP A 73 -31.65 -67.69 -147.19
N ASP A 74 -31.16 -68.67 -147.97
CA ASP A 74 -30.08 -68.57 -148.98
C ASP A 74 -30.21 -67.28 -149.83
N GLY A 75 -31.43 -67.01 -150.30
CA GLY A 75 -31.76 -65.88 -151.16
C GLY A 75 -31.75 -64.53 -150.48
N GLN A 76 -31.73 -64.45 -149.15
CA GLN A 76 -31.47 -63.22 -148.41
C GLN A 76 -29.97 -62.89 -148.39
N GLU A 77 -29.11 -63.90 -148.20
CA GLU A 77 -27.65 -63.73 -148.15
C GLU A 77 -27.07 -63.35 -149.53
N VAL A 78 -27.50 -64.04 -150.59
CA VAL A 78 -27.07 -63.76 -151.98
C VAL A 78 -27.62 -62.41 -152.49
N GLN A 79 -28.52 -61.74 -151.78
CA GLN A 79 -29.27 -60.56 -152.28
C GLN A 79 -28.46 -59.24 -152.40
N GLY A 80 -27.13 -59.33 -152.50
CA GLY A 80 -26.23 -58.24 -152.93
C GLY A 80 -25.27 -58.62 -154.07
N THR A 81 -24.74 -59.85 -154.07
CA THR A 81 -23.67 -60.33 -154.97
C THR A 81 -23.74 -61.85 -155.13
N ALA A 82 -23.43 -62.35 -156.33
CA ALA A 82 -23.29 -63.80 -156.56
C ALA A 82 -21.92 -64.30 -156.08
N ASN A 83 -21.91 -65.32 -155.22
CA ASN A 83 -20.87 -65.58 -154.21
C ASN A 83 -20.64 -64.32 -153.34
N VAL A 84 -21.39 -64.23 -152.24
CA VAL A 84 -20.75 -63.82 -150.98
C VAL A 84 -19.91 -65.03 -150.52
N ASP A 85 -18.77 -64.71 -149.92
CA ASP A 85 -17.65 -65.59 -149.58
C ASP A 85 -16.90 -64.76 -148.52
N THR A 86 -17.45 -64.76 -147.29
CA THR A 86 -17.20 -63.71 -146.29
C THR A 86 -15.78 -63.74 -145.72
N ASP A 87 -15.18 -64.92 -145.57
CA ASP A 87 -13.78 -65.08 -145.18
C ASP A 87 -12.79 -65.23 -146.36
N GLY A 88 -13.23 -65.75 -147.52
CA GLY A 88 -12.45 -65.92 -148.73
C GLY A 88 -11.87 -67.33 -148.99
N ASP A 89 -12.35 -68.39 -148.31
CA ASP A 89 -12.06 -69.81 -148.61
C ASP A 89 -12.36 -70.16 -150.09
N GLY A 90 -13.50 -69.68 -150.60
CA GLY A 90 -14.00 -70.01 -151.94
C GLY A 90 -15.15 -71.03 -151.99
N LEU A 91 -15.71 -71.38 -150.83
CA LEU A 91 -17.10 -71.81 -150.68
C LEU A 91 -18.05 -70.58 -150.85
N ALA A 92 -19.14 -70.50 -150.08
CA ALA A 92 -20.12 -69.42 -150.14
C ALA A 92 -21.00 -69.43 -148.89
N ASP A 93 -21.29 -68.25 -148.33
CA ASP A 93 -22.05 -68.04 -147.09
C ASP A 93 -23.32 -68.92 -146.97
N ILE A 94 -24.09 -69.13 -148.06
CA ILE A 94 -25.32 -69.96 -148.11
C ILE A 94 -25.14 -71.48 -147.91
N ILE A 95 -23.92 -71.94 -147.66
CA ILE A 95 -23.60 -73.32 -147.28
C ILE A 95 -22.62 -73.37 -146.08
N GLU A 96 -22.45 -72.23 -145.40
CA GLU A 96 -21.47 -71.96 -144.36
C GLU A 96 -22.14 -71.14 -143.25
N SER A 97 -22.70 -71.84 -142.29
CA SER A 97 -23.59 -71.30 -141.27
C SER A 97 -22.96 -70.17 -140.45
N ALA A 98 -23.68 -69.06 -140.25
CA ALA A 98 -23.23 -68.01 -139.33
C ALA A 98 -23.30 -68.44 -137.85
N THR A 99 -23.85 -69.62 -137.55
CA THR A 99 -24.10 -70.12 -136.18
C THR A 99 -23.49 -71.48 -135.86
N ALA A 100 -23.07 -72.27 -136.86
CA ALA A 100 -22.28 -73.48 -136.61
C ALA A 100 -20.80 -73.14 -136.44
N ASP A 101 -20.11 -73.95 -135.63
CA ASP A 101 -18.65 -73.97 -135.49
C ASP A 101 -18.27 -75.45 -135.61
N ALA A 102 -17.70 -75.83 -136.76
CA ALA A 102 -17.46 -77.22 -137.13
C ALA A 102 -16.22 -77.83 -136.49
N ASP A 103 -15.33 -77.06 -135.84
CA ASP A 103 -14.10 -77.56 -135.20
C ASP A 103 -13.91 -77.25 -133.70
N GLY A 104 -14.58 -76.22 -133.18
CA GLY A 104 -14.59 -75.80 -131.78
C GLY A 104 -13.64 -74.64 -131.43
N ASP A 105 -13.28 -73.81 -132.41
CA ASP A 105 -12.43 -72.61 -132.29
C ASP A 105 -13.19 -71.36 -131.79
N CYS A 106 -14.52 -71.35 -131.96
CA CYS A 106 -15.46 -70.28 -131.64
C CYS A 106 -15.47 -69.05 -132.56
N ILE A 107 -14.93 -69.16 -133.77
CA ILE A 107 -15.39 -68.44 -134.95
C ILE A 107 -16.37 -69.37 -135.68
N THR A 108 -17.53 -68.85 -136.11
CA THR A 108 -18.53 -69.66 -136.83
C THR A 108 -18.18 -69.81 -138.29
N ASP A 109 -18.62 -70.91 -138.92
CA ASP A 109 -18.17 -71.41 -140.23
C ASP A 109 -18.12 -70.30 -141.31
N GLN A 110 -19.14 -69.43 -141.40
CA GLN A 110 -19.21 -68.25 -142.30
C GLN A 110 -18.04 -67.24 -142.20
N TYR A 111 -17.26 -67.31 -141.12
CA TYR A 111 -16.21 -66.36 -140.76
C TYR A 111 -14.82 -67.02 -140.58
N ASP A 112 -14.66 -68.34 -140.78
CA ASP A 112 -13.38 -69.05 -140.67
C ASP A 112 -12.93 -69.79 -141.95
N ALA A 113 -12.00 -69.16 -142.66
CA ALA A 113 -11.40 -69.67 -143.90
C ALA A 113 -10.53 -70.93 -143.76
N GLU A 114 -10.47 -71.60 -142.59
CA GLU A 114 -9.94 -72.99 -142.49
C GLU A 114 -10.95 -74.04 -141.95
N ASN A 115 -12.18 -73.63 -141.54
CA ASN A 115 -13.50 -74.30 -141.42
C ASN A 115 -13.60 -75.65 -140.69
N THR A 116 -12.49 -76.34 -140.47
CA THR A 116 -12.34 -77.68 -139.90
C THR A 116 -10.97 -77.84 -139.22
N THR A 117 -10.29 -76.72 -138.96
CA THR A 117 -8.87 -76.62 -138.62
C THR A 117 -8.61 -75.50 -137.59
N PRO A 118 -8.77 -75.77 -136.27
CA PRO A 118 -8.93 -74.72 -135.26
C PRO A 118 -7.84 -73.64 -135.29
N ASN A 119 -8.24 -72.38 -135.45
CA ASN A 119 -7.37 -71.22 -135.45
C ASN A 119 -7.18 -70.68 -134.00
N SER A 120 -6.92 -69.37 -133.82
CA SER A 120 -6.81 -68.73 -132.49
C SER A 120 -6.90 -67.19 -132.52
N ASP A 121 -7.29 -66.59 -133.64
CA ASP A 121 -7.41 -65.14 -133.84
C ASP A 121 -8.88 -64.75 -133.93
N LEU A 122 -9.57 -64.74 -132.78
CA LEU A 122 -11.01 -64.44 -132.63
C LEU A 122 -11.39 -62.98 -132.98
N SER A 123 -10.51 -62.25 -133.68
CA SER A 123 -10.76 -60.86 -134.08
C SER A 123 -11.86 -60.65 -135.13
N PRO A 124 -12.27 -61.61 -135.98
CA PRO A 124 -13.48 -61.49 -136.81
C PRO A 124 -14.75 -61.28 -135.97
N MET A 125 -14.90 -62.05 -134.89
CA MET A 125 -16.11 -62.04 -134.05
C MET A 125 -16.32 -60.72 -133.27
N ARG A 126 -15.28 -59.92 -133.03
CA ARG A 126 -15.34 -58.72 -132.18
C ARG A 126 -16.43 -57.73 -132.59
N ASP A 127 -16.54 -57.46 -133.89
CA ASP A 127 -17.50 -56.47 -134.37
C ASP A 127 -18.94 -57.02 -134.52
N VAL A 128 -19.11 -58.34 -134.31
CA VAL A 128 -20.39 -59.06 -134.29
C VAL A 128 -20.96 -59.13 -132.86
N VAL A 129 -20.17 -59.56 -131.87
CA VAL A 129 -20.68 -59.88 -130.52
C VAL A 129 -20.64 -58.76 -129.48
N CYS A 130 -20.01 -57.60 -129.76
CA CYS A 130 -19.83 -56.54 -128.75
C CYS A 130 -20.83 -55.36 -128.87
N PRO A 131 -21.67 -55.12 -127.84
CA PRO A 131 -22.49 -53.90 -127.72
C PRO A 131 -21.69 -52.59 -127.74
N THR A 132 -22.39 -51.49 -128.04
CA THR A 132 -21.89 -50.10 -127.90
C THR A 132 -23.04 -49.21 -127.40
N VAL A 133 -23.42 -49.40 -126.15
CA VAL A 133 -24.35 -48.55 -125.37
C VAL A 133 -23.65 -48.10 -124.08
N GLY A 134 -24.31 -47.24 -123.30
CA GLY A 134 -23.74 -46.71 -122.06
C GLY A 134 -22.38 -46.06 -122.21
N LEU A 135 -21.55 -46.22 -121.17
CA LEU A 135 -20.12 -45.90 -121.18
C LEU A 135 -19.37 -46.49 -122.39
N CYS A 136 -19.80 -47.64 -122.92
CA CYS A 136 -19.16 -48.34 -124.04
C CYS A 136 -19.49 -47.76 -125.43
N ALA A 137 -20.33 -46.72 -125.54
CA ALA A 137 -20.68 -46.11 -126.82
C ALA A 137 -19.56 -45.24 -127.43
N ASP A 138 -18.79 -44.52 -126.61
CA ASP A 138 -17.84 -43.48 -127.05
C ASP A 138 -16.34 -43.89 -126.93
N VAL A 139 -16.06 -45.19 -126.76
CA VAL A 139 -14.71 -45.74 -126.53
C VAL A 139 -14.12 -46.48 -127.74
N ASP A 140 -12.80 -46.65 -127.77
CA ASP A 140 -12.07 -47.28 -128.87
C ASP A 140 -12.30 -48.81 -128.90
N ARG A 141 -12.94 -49.33 -129.96
CA ARG A 141 -13.23 -50.77 -130.14
C ARG A 141 -11.98 -51.67 -130.07
N SER A 142 -10.76 -51.15 -130.21
CA SER A 142 -9.54 -51.95 -129.98
C SER A 142 -9.29 -52.31 -128.51
N LEU A 143 -10.07 -51.75 -127.58
CA LEU A 143 -10.12 -52.16 -126.16
C LEU A 143 -11.09 -53.32 -125.90
N PHE A 144 -11.97 -53.65 -126.84
CA PHE A 144 -12.93 -54.74 -126.68
C PHE A 144 -12.25 -56.08 -126.94
N GLY A 145 -12.16 -56.91 -125.90
CA GLY A 145 -11.73 -58.30 -126.06
C GLY A 145 -12.87 -59.17 -126.58
N VAL A 146 -12.53 -60.25 -127.28
CA VAL A 146 -13.39 -61.42 -127.44
C VAL A 146 -12.71 -62.58 -126.72
N LEU A 147 -13.50 -63.27 -125.90
CA LEU A 147 -13.11 -64.51 -125.25
C LEU A 147 -14.00 -65.62 -125.80
N CYS A 148 -13.48 -66.85 -125.89
CA CYS A 148 -14.34 -68.03 -125.98
C CYS A 148 -14.39 -68.79 -124.64
N PRO A 149 -15.30 -68.43 -123.73
CA PRO A 149 -15.70 -69.31 -122.65
C PRO A 149 -16.60 -70.44 -123.19
N ALA A 150 -16.07 -71.67 -123.20
CA ALA A 150 -16.84 -72.91 -123.36
C ALA A 150 -17.52 -73.20 -124.73
N GLY A 151 -17.17 -72.46 -125.79
CA GLY A 151 -17.65 -72.72 -127.16
C GLY A 151 -18.42 -71.56 -127.79
N GLU A 152 -18.66 -70.47 -127.06
CA GLU A 152 -19.41 -69.30 -127.52
C GLU A 152 -18.51 -68.05 -127.45
N ALA A 153 -18.55 -67.19 -128.47
CA ALA A 153 -17.82 -65.93 -128.48
C ALA A 153 -18.53 -64.87 -127.60
N VAL A 154 -17.83 -64.37 -126.58
CA VAL A 154 -18.36 -63.41 -125.59
C VAL A 154 -17.40 -62.23 -125.44
N CYS A 155 -17.94 -61.01 -125.36
CA CYS A 155 -17.12 -59.81 -125.25
C CYS A 155 -16.61 -59.52 -123.84
N ASP A 156 -15.42 -58.92 -123.79
CA ASP A 156 -14.72 -58.53 -122.58
C ASP A 156 -14.50 -57.01 -122.57
N PHE A 157 -15.34 -56.32 -121.79
CA PHE A 157 -15.26 -54.88 -121.54
C PHE A 157 -14.37 -54.50 -120.34
N THR A 158 -13.67 -55.44 -119.69
CA THR A 158 -12.86 -55.14 -118.49
C THR A 158 -11.66 -54.20 -118.75
N ASN A 159 -11.37 -53.90 -120.02
CA ASN A 159 -10.37 -52.94 -120.46
C ASN A 159 -10.96 -51.54 -120.80
N VAL A 160 -12.28 -51.37 -120.69
CA VAL A 160 -12.99 -50.08 -120.84
C VAL A 160 -12.83 -49.25 -119.56
N PRO A 161 -12.26 -48.03 -119.61
CA PRO A 161 -12.06 -47.23 -118.40
C PRO A 161 -13.38 -46.70 -117.82
N GLY A 162 -13.74 -47.20 -116.63
CA GLY A 162 -14.95 -46.81 -115.89
C GLY A 162 -15.96 -47.94 -115.70
N TYR A 163 -15.82 -49.06 -116.43
CA TYR A 163 -16.76 -50.19 -116.39
C TYR A 163 -16.93 -50.76 -114.97
N ALA A 164 -18.18 -50.93 -114.53
CA ALA A 164 -18.57 -51.53 -113.25
C ALA A 164 -19.78 -52.46 -113.44
N ASP A 165 -19.80 -53.59 -112.73
CA ASP A 165 -20.87 -54.59 -112.80
C ASP A 165 -20.95 -55.34 -111.43
N PRO A 166 -22.07 -55.26 -110.69
CA PRO A 166 -23.19 -54.32 -110.89
C PRO A 166 -22.74 -52.86 -110.63
N GLU A 167 -23.63 -51.90 -110.89
CA GLU A 167 -23.33 -50.47 -110.77
C GLU A 167 -22.88 -50.04 -109.36
N GLY A 168 -22.01 -49.03 -109.32
CA GLY A 168 -21.27 -48.64 -108.11
C GLY A 168 -21.77 -47.37 -107.42
N THR A 169 -22.62 -46.61 -108.08
CA THR A 169 -22.90 -45.21 -107.77
C THR A 169 -24.37 -44.88 -108.09
N CYS A 170 -24.97 -43.93 -107.38
CA CYS A 170 -26.23 -43.28 -107.78
C CYS A 170 -25.85 -41.91 -108.32
N ASP A 171 -25.64 -41.79 -109.64
CA ASP A 171 -25.29 -40.52 -110.30
C ASP A 171 -25.76 -40.36 -111.76
N GLY A 172 -26.59 -41.29 -112.26
CA GLY A 172 -27.29 -41.18 -113.55
C GLY A 172 -26.49 -41.69 -114.75
N VAL A 173 -25.60 -42.67 -114.57
CA VAL A 173 -24.66 -43.14 -115.60
C VAL A 173 -24.68 -44.66 -115.74
N ASP A 174 -24.98 -45.14 -116.96
CA ASP A 174 -24.82 -46.54 -117.41
C ASP A 174 -23.33 -46.94 -117.38
N GLU A 175 -22.92 -47.59 -116.28
CA GLU A 175 -21.55 -48.03 -116.00
C GLU A 175 -21.28 -49.48 -116.45
N ASN A 176 -22.34 -50.29 -116.56
CA ASN A 176 -22.29 -51.70 -116.91
C ASN A 176 -22.37 -51.98 -118.42
N CYS A 177 -22.73 -50.97 -119.23
CA CYS A 177 -22.92 -51.03 -120.68
C CYS A 177 -24.07 -51.94 -121.17
N ASP A 178 -25.12 -52.15 -120.36
CA ASP A 178 -26.31 -52.94 -120.69
C ASP A 178 -27.51 -52.10 -121.17
N GLY A 179 -27.57 -50.81 -120.80
CA GLY A 179 -28.61 -49.86 -121.19
C GLY A 179 -29.53 -49.36 -120.06
N ALA A 180 -29.34 -49.81 -118.82
CA ALA A 180 -29.95 -49.23 -117.61
C ALA A 180 -29.02 -48.19 -116.92
N ALA A 181 -29.47 -47.62 -115.79
CA ALA A 181 -28.70 -46.70 -114.96
C ALA A 181 -29.36 -46.54 -113.57
N ASP A 182 -28.55 -46.45 -112.53
CA ASP A 182 -28.90 -46.36 -111.10
C ASP A 182 -29.82 -47.52 -110.61
N GLU A 183 -29.77 -48.73 -111.21
CA GLU A 183 -30.73 -49.77 -110.84
C GLU A 183 -30.49 -50.42 -109.45
N GLY A 184 -31.37 -50.09 -108.50
CA GLY A 184 -31.46 -50.78 -107.20
C GLY A 184 -31.23 -49.91 -105.96
N PHE A 185 -31.25 -48.59 -106.10
CA PHE A 185 -31.37 -47.65 -104.99
C PHE A 185 -32.83 -47.53 -104.50
N ASP A 186 -33.06 -46.77 -103.42
CA ASP A 186 -34.40 -46.51 -102.87
C ASP A 186 -35.14 -45.44 -103.72
N ASP A 187 -36.47 -45.56 -103.79
CA ASP A 187 -37.43 -44.77 -104.57
C ASP A 187 -38.72 -44.67 -103.71
N LEU A 188 -39.08 -43.47 -103.26
CA LEU A 188 -40.12 -43.24 -102.25
C LEU A 188 -41.53 -42.99 -102.80
N ASP A 189 -41.67 -42.46 -104.03
CA ASP A 189 -42.98 -42.17 -104.65
C ASP A 189 -43.42 -43.20 -105.73
N ASP A 190 -42.55 -44.15 -106.11
CA ASP A 190 -42.69 -45.15 -107.18
C ASP A 190 -42.70 -44.55 -108.63
N ASP A 191 -42.14 -43.35 -108.88
CA ASP A 191 -41.97 -42.74 -110.22
C ASP A 191 -40.96 -43.49 -111.11
N GLY A 192 -39.88 -44.01 -110.51
CA GLY A 192 -38.76 -44.64 -111.20
C GLY A 192 -37.46 -43.82 -111.27
N VAL A 193 -37.41 -42.66 -110.60
CA VAL A 193 -36.16 -41.95 -110.23
C VAL A 193 -35.83 -42.30 -108.77
N ALA A 194 -34.56 -42.53 -108.46
CA ALA A 194 -34.14 -42.86 -107.09
C ALA A 194 -34.01 -41.62 -106.19
N ASP A 195 -34.33 -41.75 -104.89
CA ASP A 195 -34.29 -40.70 -103.84
C ASP A 195 -32.97 -39.89 -103.82
N CYS A 196 -31.87 -40.50 -104.28
CA CYS A 196 -30.53 -39.90 -104.31
C CYS A 196 -30.29 -38.92 -105.47
N VAL A 197 -31.17 -38.90 -106.47
CA VAL A 197 -31.11 -38.02 -107.67
C VAL A 197 -32.43 -37.34 -108.00
N ASP A 198 -33.52 -37.68 -107.31
CA ASP A 198 -34.79 -36.97 -107.38
C ASP A 198 -34.74 -35.58 -106.67
N THR A 199 -35.80 -34.79 -106.86
CA THR A 199 -35.94 -33.41 -106.39
C THR A 199 -37.30 -33.10 -105.73
N ASP A 200 -38.26 -34.03 -105.71
CA ASP A 200 -39.62 -33.90 -105.16
C ASP A 200 -39.94 -35.24 -104.44
N VAL A 201 -39.13 -35.58 -103.43
CA VAL A 201 -38.88 -36.97 -102.97
C VAL A 201 -40.12 -37.68 -102.40
N ASP A 202 -41.21 -36.97 -102.11
CA ASP A 202 -42.49 -37.60 -101.73
C ASP A 202 -43.65 -37.38 -102.72
N GLY A 203 -43.35 -36.83 -103.90
CA GLY A 203 -44.23 -36.77 -105.07
C GLY A 203 -45.42 -35.81 -104.95
N ASP A 204 -45.33 -34.79 -104.09
CA ASP A 204 -46.45 -33.87 -103.86
C ASP A 204 -46.57 -32.74 -104.89
N GLY A 205 -45.45 -32.38 -105.54
CA GLY A 205 -45.36 -31.28 -106.49
C GLY A 205 -44.68 -30.02 -105.95
N VAL A 206 -43.81 -30.14 -104.93
CA VAL A 206 -43.02 -29.04 -104.35
C VAL A 206 -41.60 -29.53 -104.06
N ASP A 207 -40.63 -29.00 -104.83
CA ASP A 207 -39.22 -29.36 -104.73
C ASP A 207 -38.68 -29.33 -103.27
N ASP A 208 -37.88 -30.34 -102.86
CA ASP A 208 -37.31 -30.55 -101.51
C ASP A 208 -36.69 -29.30 -100.83
N ASP A 209 -36.09 -28.42 -101.64
CA ASP A 209 -35.41 -27.19 -101.21
C ASP A 209 -36.40 -26.03 -100.90
N GLU A 210 -37.65 -26.10 -101.39
CA GLU A 210 -38.74 -25.15 -101.11
C GLU A 210 -39.84 -25.72 -100.18
N ASP A 211 -39.89 -27.05 -99.97
CA ASP A 211 -40.85 -27.71 -99.08
C ASP A 211 -40.47 -27.66 -97.57
N ASN A 212 -41.48 -27.42 -96.74
CA ASN A 212 -41.37 -27.47 -95.28
C ASN A 212 -41.47 -28.89 -94.66
N CYS A 213 -41.89 -29.92 -95.42
CA CYS A 213 -41.99 -31.33 -95.00
C CYS A 213 -41.52 -32.41 -96.04
N PRO A 214 -40.28 -32.40 -96.61
CA PRO A 214 -39.83 -33.18 -97.80
C PRO A 214 -39.73 -34.72 -97.70
N LEU A 215 -40.55 -35.34 -96.86
CA LEU A 215 -40.70 -36.78 -96.66
C LEU A 215 -42.15 -37.14 -96.21
N VAL A 216 -43.09 -36.18 -96.28
CA VAL A 216 -44.47 -36.25 -95.76
C VAL A 216 -45.47 -35.38 -96.57
N ALA A 217 -45.51 -35.54 -97.89
CA ALA A 217 -46.44 -35.01 -98.90
C ALA A 217 -47.58 -34.11 -98.36
N ASN A 218 -47.38 -32.80 -98.47
CA ASN A 218 -48.22 -31.74 -97.93
C ASN A 218 -48.35 -30.50 -98.85
N ALA A 219 -48.62 -30.70 -100.15
CA ALA A 219 -48.68 -29.71 -101.25
C ALA A 219 -49.50 -28.41 -101.04
N ASN A 220 -50.17 -28.25 -99.90
CA ASN A 220 -50.73 -26.99 -99.41
C ASN A 220 -49.72 -26.11 -98.63
N GLN A 221 -48.55 -26.64 -98.25
CA GLN A 221 -47.46 -25.95 -97.55
C GLN A 221 -47.94 -25.18 -96.30
N GLU A 222 -48.82 -25.79 -95.51
CA GLU A 222 -49.37 -25.19 -94.29
C GLU A 222 -48.32 -25.23 -93.14
N ASP A 223 -47.78 -24.06 -92.82
CA ASP A 223 -47.00 -23.72 -91.62
C ASP A 223 -47.73 -22.54 -90.92
N ALA A 224 -48.52 -22.84 -89.89
CA ALA A 224 -49.31 -21.85 -89.15
C ALA A 224 -48.47 -21.01 -88.17
N GLN A 225 -47.26 -21.47 -87.82
CA GLN A 225 -46.35 -20.90 -86.84
C GLN A 225 -45.32 -19.95 -87.51
N ALA A 226 -45.11 -20.11 -88.82
CA ALA A 226 -44.08 -19.51 -89.65
C ALA A 226 -42.65 -19.82 -89.15
N ASP A 227 -42.42 -21.05 -88.69
CA ASP A 227 -41.13 -21.48 -88.13
C ASP A 227 -40.27 -22.35 -89.06
N GLY A 228 -40.76 -22.68 -90.26
CA GLY A 228 -40.01 -23.44 -91.27
C GLY A 228 -40.18 -24.96 -91.17
N ILE A 229 -41.12 -25.43 -90.36
CA ILE A 229 -41.57 -26.82 -90.30
C ILE A 229 -43.09 -26.83 -90.56
N GLY A 230 -43.58 -27.61 -91.52
CA GLY A 230 -45.01 -27.67 -91.80
C GLY A 230 -45.82 -28.37 -90.71
N ASP A 231 -47.08 -27.95 -90.53
CA ASP A 231 -48.04 -28.54 -89.59
C ASP A 231 -48.24 -30.06 -89.83
N ALA A 232 -47.97 -30.56 -91.04
CA ALA A 232 -48.02 -31.98 -91.40
C ALA A 232 -46.91 -32.80 -90.72
N CYS A 233 -45.67 -32.31 -90.72
CA CYS A 233 -44.50 -33.01 -90.20
C CYS A 233 -44.05 -32.52 -88.80
N ALA A 234 -44.59 -31.41 -88.28
CA ALA A 234 -44.22 -30.81 -86.98
C ALA A 234 -44.14 -31.81 -85.81
N SER A 235 -44.98 -32.85 -85.81
CA SER A 235 -44.97 -33.90 -84.76
C SER A 235 -43.80 -34.89 -84.81
N ALA A 236 -42.97 -34.86 -85.87
CA ALA A 236 -41.75 -35.66 -86.00
C ALA A 236 -40.54 -35.03 -85.27
N PHE A 237 -40.65 -33.76 -84.84
CA PHE A 237 -39.55 -32.99 -84.29
C PHE A 237 -39.75 -32.65 -82.80
N THR A 238 -38.66 -32.43 -82.08
CA THR A 238 -38.66 -32.20 -80.63
C THR A 238 -37.68 -31.10 -80.22
N LEU A 239 -37.96 -30.41 -79.11
CA LEU A 239 -37.01 -29.49 -78.47
C LEU A 239 -36.06 -30.26 -77.56
N ALA A 240 -34.78 -29.88 -77.55
CA ALA A 240 -33.78 -30.45 -76.66
C ALA A 240 -32.76 -29.41 -76.17
N PHE A 241 -32.37 -29.51 -74.89
CA PHE A 241 -31.23 -28.75 -74.36
C PHE A 241 -29.92 -29.41 -74.78
N ARG A 242 -29.10 -28.69 -75.56
CA ARG A 242 -27.73 -29.08 -75.92
C ARG A 242 -26.70 -28.65 -74.89
N ALA A 243 -26.96 -27.54 -74.19
CA ALA A 243 -26.16 -27.08 -73.06
C ALA A 243 -27.06 -26.49 -71.97
N GLY A 244 -26.86 -26.92 -70.73
CA GLY A 244 -27.55 -26.42 -69.55
C GLY A 244 -26.68 -25.54 -68.65
N PRO A 245 -27.25 -24.96 -67.58
CA PRO A 245 -26.52 -24.17 -66.60
C PRO A 245 -25.54 -25.04 -65.79
N PRO A 246 -24.48 -24.46 -65.21
CA PRO A 246 -23.65 -25.14 -64.22
C PRO A 246 -24.46 -25.64 -63.02
N THR A 247 -24.11 -26.80 -62.46
CA THR A 247 -24.81 -27.43 -61.31
C THR A 247 -24.86 -26.56 -60.04
N THR A 248 -24.04 -25.52 -59.96
CA THR A 248 -24.23 -24.40 -59.05
C THR A 248 -23.93 -23.08 -59.76
N VAL A 249 -24.85 -22.12 -59.64
CA VAL A 249 -24.67 -20.73 -60.09
C VAL A 249 -24.66 -19.77 -58.89
N ALA A 250 -24.00 -18.61 -59.04
CA ALA A 250 -24.15 -17.51 -58.09
C ALA A 250 -25.40 -16.69 -58.42
N VAL A 251 -26.09 -16.19 -57.41
CA VAL A 251 -27.28 -15.34 -57.57
C VAL A 251 -26.90 -14.05 -58.32
N GLY A 252 -27.64 -13.71 -59.37
CA GLY A 252 -27.38 -12.56 -60.23
C GLY A 252 -26.21 -12.72 -61.22
N ALA A 253 -25.46 -13.83 -61.19
CA ALA A 253 -24.43 -14.10 -62.19
C ALA A 253 -25.03 -14.67 -63.48
N PRO A 254 -24.58 -14.22 -64.68
CA PRO A 254 -25.07 -14.73 -65.95
C PRO A 254 -24.52 -16.13 -66.26
N PHE A 255 -25.34 -16.96 -66.87
CA PHE A 255 -24.99 -18.26 -67.45
C PHE A 255 -25.64 -18.43 -68.83
N SER A 256 -25.12 -19.39 -69.60
CA SER A 256 -25.62 -19.75 -70.92
C SER A 256 -26.49 -21.00 -70.89
N ALA A 257 -27.38 -21.12 -71.88
CA ALA A 257 -28.10 -22.34 -72.22
C ALA A 257 -28.30 -22.42 -73.75
N GLU A 258 -28.29 -23.63 -74.31
CA GLU A 258 -28.47 -23.86 -75.74
C GLU A 258 -29.62 -24.85 -75.95
N VAL A 259 -30.60 -24.47 -76.76
CA VAL A 259 -31.77 -25.28 -77.12
C VAL A 259 -31.79 -25.43 -78.64
N ALA A 260 -32.04 -26.64 -79.14
CA ALA A 260 -32.19 -26.91 -80.56
C ALA A 260 -33.50 -27.67 -80.84
N VAL A 261 -34.01 -27.56 -82.06
CA VAL A 261 -35.02 -28.48 -82.60
C VAL A 261 -34.30 -29.65 -83.27
N GLN A 262 -34.74 -30.87 -82.95
CA GLN A 262 -34.13 -32.12 -83.40
C GLN A 262 -35.16 -33.09 -83.97
N ASP A 263 -34.74 -33.86 -84.96
CA ASP A 263 -35.48 -34.98 -85.55
C ASP A 263 -35.41 -36.26 -84.68
N ALA A 264 -35.92 -37.37 -85.22
CA ALA A 264 -35.96 -38.67 -84.56
C ALA A 264 -34.58 -39.29 -84.29
N ASP A 265 -33.56 -38.96 -85.08
CA ASP A 265 -32.18 -39.44 -84.92
C ASP A 265 -31.29 -38.48 -84.10
N GLY A 266 -31.79 -37.27 -83.84
CA GLY A 266 -31.10 -36.26 -83.05
C GLY A 266 -30.16 -35.37 -83.86
N ALA A 267 -30.31 -35.27 -85.18
CA ALA A 267 -29.69 -34.17 -85.92
C ALA A 267 -30.44 -32.85 -85.63
N VAL A 268 -29.95 -31.72 -86.15
CA VAL A 268 -30.56 -30.40 -85.91
C VAL A 268 -31.33 -30.00 -87.15
N VAL A 269 -32.60 -29.59 -86.97
CA VAL A 269 -33.46 -29.14 -88.06
C VAL A 269 -33.05 -27.73 -88.47
N THR A 270 -32.07 -27.61 -89.37
CA THR A 270 -31.48 -26.31 -89.74
C THR A 270 -32.47 -25.34 -90.37
N ARG A 271 -33.53 -25.84 -91.02
CA ARG A 271 -34.63 -25.02 -91.56
C ARG A 271 -35.51 -24.36 -90.49
N PHE A 272 -35.38 -24.74 -89.21
CA PHE A 272 -36.18 -24.18 -88.13
C PHE A 272 -35.69 -22.78 -87.69
N HIS A 273 -36.61 -21.83 -87.71
CA HIS A 273 -36.40 -20.41 -87.43
C HIS A 273 -37.37 -19.83 -86.37
N GLY A 274 -38.03 -20.69 -85.58
CA GLY A 274 -39.02 -20.28 -84.58
C GLY A 274 -38.46 -19.60 -83.31
N ASP A 275 -39.33 -18.91 -82.57
CA ASP A 275 -39.01 -18.23 -81.31
C ASP A 275 -39.02 -19.20 -80.11
N VAL A 276 -37.83 -19.62 -79.65
CA VAL A 276 -37.67 -20.46 -78.46
C VAL A 276 -37.78 -19.60 -77.19
N VAL A 277 -38.63 -20.01 -76.25
CA VAL A 277 -38.88 -19.34 -74.97
C VAL A 277 -38.35 -20.18 -73.80
N VAL A 278 -37.58 -19.56 -72.89
CA VAL A 278 -37.04 -20.21 -71.69
C VAL A 278 -37.65 -19.66 -70.39
N THR A 279 -38.03 -20.58 -69.51
CA THR A 279 -38.55 -20.32 -68.16
C THR A 279 -37.80 -21.14 -67.11
N LEU A 280 -38.11 -20.93 -65.83
CA LEU A 280 -37.43 -21.56 -64.69
C LEU A 280 -38.47 -22.12 -63.72
N ALA A 281 -38.31 -23.38 -63.35
CA ALA A 281 -39.16 -24.09 -62.38
C ALA A 281 -38.36 -24.48 -61.13
N ALA A 282 -39.08 -24.80 -60.05
CA ALA A 282 -38.55 -25.31 -58.79
C ALA A 282 -39.50 -26.39 -58.24
N ALA A 283 -38.95 -27.41 -57.56
CA ALA A 283 -39.71 -28.62 -57.19
C ALA A 283 -40.93 -28.38 -56.27
N ALA A 284 -40.93 -27.33 -55.44
CA ALA A 284 -42.11 -26.86 -54.71
C ALA A 284 -41.92 -25.43 -54.15
N GLY A 285 -42.78 -24.48 -54.55
CA GLY A 285 -42.80 -23.10 -54.01
C GLY A 285 -42.93 -22.04 -55.10
N GLU A 286 -42.83 -20.76 -54.72
CA GLU A 286 -42.60 -19.69 -55.70
C GLU A 286 -41.18 -19.85 -56.26
N ALA A 287 -41.08 -20.14 -57.56
CA ALA A 287 -39.79 -20.27 -58.22
C ALA A 287 -39.05 -18.92 -58.23
N PRO A 288 -37.72 -18.90 -58.03
CA PRO A 288 -36.94 -17.66 -58.09
C PRO A 288 -37.05 -17.06 -59.51
N THR A 289 -37.02 -15.73 -59.63
CA THR A 289 -37.24 -15.11 -60.95
C THR A 289 -36.02 -15.24 -61.85
N LEU A 290 -36.23 -15.81 -63.05
CA LEU A 290 -35.26 -15.85 -64.14
C LEU A 290 -35.25 -14.50 -64.88
N SER A 291 -34.06 -13.91 -64.97
CA SER A 291 -33.72 -12.68 -65.69
C SER A 291 -32.75 -12.97 -66.84
N GLY A 292 -32.47 -11.98 -67.69
CA GLY A 292 -31.76 -12.15 -68.97
C GLY A 292 -32.71 -12.20 -70.16
N THR A 293 -32.17 -12.49 -71.34
CA THR A 293 -32.91 -12.70 -72.58
C THR A 293 -33.57 -14.08 -72.53
N ARG A 294 -34.90 -14.13 -72.65
CA ARG A 294 -35.72 -15.33 -72.39
C ARG A 294 -36.60 -15.78 -73.55
N THR A 295 -36.53 -15.08 -74.67
CA THR A 295 -37.11 -15.47 -75.95
C THR A 295 -36.06 -15.16 -77.01
N LEU A 296 -35.77 -16.12 -77.88
CA LEU A 296 -34.78 -15.98 -78.92
C LEU A 296 -35.18 -16.82 -80.14
N THR A 297 -35.25 -16.16 -81.29
CA THR A 297 -35.42 -16.79 -82.61
C THR A 297 -34.25 -17.72 -82.90
N ALA A 298 -34.53 -18.94 -83.31
CA ALA A 298 -33.49 -19.89 -83.71
C ALA A 298 -32.76 -19.43 -84.97
N VAL A 299 -31.48 -19.82 -85.06
CA VAL A 299 -30.64 -19.67 -86.26
C VAL A 299 -30.02 -21.03 -86.53
N ASP A 300 -30.13 -21.52 -87.76
CA ASP A 300 -29.71 -22.87 -88.16
C ASP A 300 -30.29 -23.97 -87.22
N GLY A 301 -31.54 -23.81 -86.78
CA GLY A 301 -32.21 -24.72 -85.84
C GLY A 301 -31.86 -24.58 -84.35
N VAL A 302 -31.02 -23.61 -83.96
CA VAL A 302 -30.50 -23.47 -82.58
C VAL A 302 -30.77 -22.08 -81.99
N ALA A 303 -31.20 -22.04 -80.72
CA ALA A 303 -31.34 -20.84 -79.90
C ALA A 303 -30.31 -20.85 -78.73
N THR A 304 -29.34 -19.94 -78.76
CA THR A 304 -28.27 -19.83 -77.75
C THR A 304 -28.48 -18.64 -76.81
N PHE A 305 -28.93 -18.91 -75.59
CA PHE A 305 -29.08 -17.93 -74.51
C PHE A 305 -27.73 -17.73 -73.79
N SER A 306 -27.37 -16.49 -73.45
CA SER A 306 -26.02 -16.16 -72.94
C SER A 306 -25.98 -15.23 -71.72
N ASP A 307 -27.11 -14.70 -71.29
CA ASP A 307 -27.26 -13.69 -70.24
C ASP A 307 -28.29 -14.08 -69.15
N LEU A 308 -28.67 -15.35 -69.08
CA LEU A 308 -29.66 -15.86 -68.12
C LEU A 308 -29.11 -15.77 -66.69
N ALA A 309 -29.90 -15.27 -65.73
CA ALA A 309 -29.48 -15.17 -64.32
C ALA A 309 -30.66 -15.37 -63.35
N VAL A 310 -30.41 -16.09 -62.24
CA VAL A 310 -31.40 -16.32 -61.17
C VAL A 310 -31.30 -15.21 -60.11
N ALA A 311 -32.41 -14.56 -59.78
CA ALA A 311 -32.42 -13.37 -58.92
C ALA A 311 -32.43 -13.61 -57.39
N SER A 312 -32.58 -14.86 -56.93
CA SER A 312 -32.56 -15.21 -55.50
C SER A 312 -32.07 -16.65 -55.28
N PRO A 313 -31.56 -17.01 -54.08
CA PRO A 313 -31.10 -18.37 -53.79
C PRO A 313 -32.21 -19.42 -53.98
N GLY A 314 -31.83 -20.65 -54.33
CA GLY A 314 -32.76 -21.76 -54.50
C GLY A 314 -32.04 -23.07 -54.85
N ALA A 315 -32.56 -24.19 -54.37
CA ALA A 315 -32.10 -25.53 -54.71
C ALA A 315 -33.11 -26.21 -55.66
N ASP A 316 -32.66 -27.27 -56.35
CA ASP A 316 -33.48 -28.09 -57.24
C ASP A 316 -34.28 -27.28 -58.28
N LEU A 317 -33.58 -26.34 -58.92
CA LEU A 317 -34.07 -25.47 -59.98
C LEU A 317 -33.84 -26.12 -61.35
N ALA A 318 -34.77 -25.98 -62.32
CA ALA A 318 -34.62 -26.52 -63.67
C ALA A 318 -35.08 -25.51 -64.74
N LEU A 319 -34.38 -25.47 -65.88
CA LEU A 319 -34.82 -24.70 -67.05
C LEU A 319 -35.88 -25.47 -67.84
N HIS A 320 -36.84 -24.74 -68.39
CA HIS A 320 -37.91 -25.27 -69.24
C HIS A 320 -37.94 -24.47 -70.55
N ALA A 321 -37.99 -25.14 -71.70
CA ALA A 321 -37.98 -24.52 -73.02
C ALA A 321 -39.16 -24.96 -73.89
N THR A 322 -39.78 -24.00 -74.58
CA THR A 322 -40.98 -24.17 -75.40
C THR A 322 -40.88 -23.35 -76.69
N SER A 323 -41.43 -23.85 -77.80
CA SER A 323 -41.60 -23.12 -79.07
C SER A 323 -42.80 -23.69 -79.82
N GLY A 324 -43.64 -22.83 -80.41
CA GLY A 324 -44.82 -23.24 -81.19
C GLY A 324 -45.67 -24.28 -80.46
N ASP A 325 -46.03 -25.35 -81.19
CA ASP A 325 -46.73 -26.53 -80.68
C ASP A 325 -45.76 -27.72 -80.38
N LEU A 326 -44.45 -27.50 -80.45
CA LEU A 326 -43.43 -28.52 -80.13
C LEU A 326 -43.44 -28.89 -78.64
N ALA A 327 -43.10 -30.15 -78.35
CA ALA A 327 -43.05 -30.65 -76.98
C ALA A 327 -42.03 -29.92 -76.09
N GLU A 328 -42.44 -29.56 -74.87
CA GLU A 328 -41.60 -28.86 -73.88
C GLU A 328 -40.35 -29.66 -73.50
N ALA A 329 -39.18 -29.03 -73.60
CA ALA A 329 -37.91 -29.58 -73.10
C ALA A 329 -37.65 -29.14 -71.66
N VAL A 330 -37.10 -30.03 -70.84
CA VAL A 330 -36.70 -29.73 -69.45
C VAL A 330 -35.22 -30.07 -69.26
N GLY A 331 -34.45 -29.12 -68.73
CA GLY A 331 -33.02 -29.25 -68.49
C GLY A 331 -32.67 -29.80 -67.11
N ASP A 332 -31.38 -30.12 -66.91
CA ASP A 332 -30.85 -30.65 -65.64
C ASP A 332 -31.06 -29.70 -64.44
N ALA A 333 -31.14 -30.31 -63.25
CA ALA A 333 -31.34 -29.60 -61.99
C ALA A 333 -30.05 -28.93 -61.47
N PHE A 334 -30.17 -27.68 -61.01
CA PHE A 334 -29.07 -26.87 -60.49
C PHE A 334 -29.45 -26.09 -59.22
N THR A 335 -28.45 -25.48 -58.57
CA THR A 335 -28.63 -24.67 -57.34
C THR A 335 -28.11 -23.25 -57.53
N ALA A 336 -28.90 -22.24 -57.14
CA ALA A 336 -28.44 -20.85 -57.01
C ALA A 336 -28.04 -20.55 -55.55
N ARG A 337 -26.82 -20.04 -55.31
CA ARG A 337 -26.30 -19.65 -53.98
C ARG A 337 -25.94 -18.16 -53.91
N SER A 338 -26.08 -17.57 -52.73
CA SER A 338 -25.47 -16.27 -52.41
C SER A 338 -23.95 -16.43 -52.24
N ASP A 339 -23.19 -15.48 -52.75
CA ASP A 339 -21.73 -15.34 -52.57
C ASP A 339 -21.36 -14.18 -51.62
N GLN A 340 -22.36 -13.50 -51.05
CA GLN A 340 -22.17 -12.33 -50.18
C GLN A 340 -22.38 -12.68 -48.70
N LEU A 341 -21.58 -12.05 -47.82
CA LEU A 341 -21.84 -11.98 -46.39
C LEU A 341 -23.00 -10.99 -46.13
N GLY A 342 -23.94 -11.40 -45.28
CA GLY A 342 -25.00 -10.53 -44.71
C GLY A 342 -24.64 -10.04 -43.31
N GLU A 343 -24.37 -10.96 -42.38
CA GLU A 343 -23.96 -10.64 -41.01
C GLU A 343 -23.00 -11.67 -40.40
N LEU A 344 -22.22 -11.24 -39.40
CA LEU A 344 -21.69 -12.14 -38.38
C LEU A 344 -22.58 -12.05 -37.14
N ARG A 345 -22.75 -13.16 -36.43
CA ARG A 345 -23.41 -13.16 -35.10
C ARG A 345 -22.86 -14.21 -34.17
N PHE A 346 -23.01 -13.97 -32.87
CA PHE A 346 -22.75 -14.99 -31.86
C PHE A 346 -23.85 -16.07 -31.89
N THR A 347 -23.48 -17.28 -32.31
CA THR A 347 -24.38 -18.45 -32.35
C THR A 347 -24.38 -19.22 -31.02
N SER A 348 -23.37 -19.02 -30.18
CA SER A 348 -23.43 -19.38 -28.76
C SER A 348 -22.52 -18.46 -27.93
N ALA A 349 -23.03 -17.93 -26.83
CA ALA A 349 -22.25 -17.29 -25.76
C ALA A 349 -22.98 -17.52 -24.41
N PRO A 350 -22.29 -17.56 -23.26
CA PRO A 350 -22.94 -17.67 -21.97
C PRO A 350 -23.61 -16.35 -21.57
N GLU A 351 -24.84 -16.40 -21.05
CA GLU A 351 -25.53 -15.21 -20.50
C GLU A 351 -24.81 -14.64 -19.27
N ALA A 352 -24.15 -15.50 -18.48
CA ALA A 352 -23.42 -15.12 -17.27
C ALA A 352 -22.18 -15.98 -17.03
N VAL A 353 -21.15 -15.40 -16.43
CA VAL A 353 -19.89 -16.05 -16.01
C VAL A 353 -19.41 -15.51 -14.66
N THR A 354 -18.45 -16.17 -14.02
CA THR A 354 -17.75 -15.64 -12.84
C THR A 354 -16.43 -15.01 -13.26
N ALA A 355 -16.04 -13.89 -12.64
CA ALA A 355 -14.78 -13.21 -12.89
C ALA A 355 -13.57 -14.16 -12.76
N GLY A 356 -12.66 -14.15 -13.74
CA GLY A 356 -11.54 -15.07 -13.86
C GLY A 356 -11.88 -16.47 -14.37
N GLY A 357 -13.16 -16.80 -14.54
CA GLY A 357 -13.61 -18.07 -15.10
C GLY A 357 -13.42 -18.13 -16.62
N SER A 358 -12.93 -19.27 -17.12
CA SER A 358 -12.79 -19.54 -18.55
C SER A 358 -14.10 -20.01 -19.17
N PHE A 359 -14.50 -19.42 -20.28
CA PHE A 359 -15.66 -19.79 -21.09
C PHE A 359 -15.30 -19.81 -22.58
N SER A 360 -16.33 -19.95 -23.43
CA SER A 360 -16.19 -19.97 -24.87
C SER A 360 -17.37 -19.30 -25.57
N ALA A 361 -17.14 -18.83 -26.80
CA ALA A 361 -18.16 -18.28 -27.66
C ALA A 361 -17.98 -18.79 -29.10
N THR A 362 -19.08 -18.89 -29.85
CA THR A 362 -19.08 -19.31 -31.26
C THR A 362 -19.62 -18.17 -32.11
N ILE A 363 -18.90 -17.80 -33.17
CA ILE A 363 -19.33 -16.86 -34.20
C ILE A 363 -19.81 -17.68 -35.40
N GLY A 364 -20.96 -17.34 -35.97
CA GLY A 364 -21.37 -17.81 -37.29
C GLY A 364 -21.45 -16.66 -38.30
N ALA A 365 -21.06 -16.93 -39.53
CA ALA A 365 -21.23 -16.07 -40.70
C ALA A 365 -22.49 -16.47 -41.46
N PHE A 366 -23.31 -15.50 -41.83
CA PHE A 366 -24.60 -15.70 -42.50
C PHE A 366 -24.70 -14.81 -43.74
N ASP A 367 -25.38 -15.29 -44.78
CA ASP A 367 -25.69 -14.52 -45.98
C ASP A 367 -26.85 -13.53 -45.71
N PRO A 368 -27.19 -12.61 -46.65
CA PRO A 368 -28.32 -11.68 -46.49
C PRO A 368 -29.71 -12.34 -46.39
N PHE A 369 -29.78 -13.67 -46.44
CA PHE A 369 -31.00 -14.48 -46.42
C PHE A 369 -31.04 -15.46 -45.24
N ASP A 370 -30.19 -15.25 -44.21
CA ASP A 370 -30.10 -16.01 -42.96
C ASP A 370 -29.55 -17.46 -43.10
N ASN A 371 -28.95 -17.80 -44.26
CA ASN A 371 -28.25 -19.08 -44.45
C ASN A 371 -26.79 -18.99 -43.96
N VAL A 372 -26.20 -20.11 -43.51
CA VAL A 372 -24.78 -20.14 -43.13
C VAL A 372 -23.90 -19.89 -44.36
N PHE A 373 -23.10 -18.83 -44.34
CA PHE A 373 -22.16 -18.49 -45.42
C PHE A 373 -20.89 -19.34 -45.26
N ALA A 374 -21.02 -20.62 -45.65
CA ALA A 374 -20.02 -21.66 -45.37
C ALA A 374 -18.64 -21.44 -46.02
N THR A 375 -18.56 -20.55 -47.01
CA THR A 375 -17.34 -20.16 -47.73
C THR A 375 -16.73 -18.85 -47.25
N TYR A 376 -17.23 -18.24 -46.17
CA TYR A 376 -16.63 -17.05 -45.57
C TYR A 376 -15.16 -17.27 -45.20
N ASP A 377 -14.29 -16.36 -45.65
CA ASP A 377 -12.83 -16.40 -45.47
C ASP A 377 -12.27 -15.13 -44.78
N GLY A 378 -13.14 -14.23 -44.33
CA GLY A 378 -12.74 -12.97 -43.70
C GLY A 378 -12.01 -13.14 -42.36
N SER A 379 -11.15 -12.17 -42.04
CA SER A 379 -10.37 -12.11 -40.81
C SER A 379 -11.09 -11.28 -39.74
N VAL A 380 -11.25 -11.84 -38.54
CA VAL A 380 -11.92 -11.20 -37.40
C VAL A 380 -11.04 -11.19 -36.16
N ARG A 381 -11.33 -10.27 -35.23
CA ARG A 381 -10.71 -10.23 -33.90
C ARG A 381 -11.78 -10.09 -32.82
N LEU A 382 -11.50 -10.58 -31.61
CA LEU A 382 -12.35 -10.34 -30.44
C LEU A 382 -11.83 -9.15 -29.65
N VAL A 383 -12.73 -8.26 -29.24
CA VAL A 383 -12.49 -7.17 -28.28
C VAL A 383 -13.52 -7.23 -27.15
N SER A 384 -13.25 -6.59 -26.02
CA SER A 384 -14.15 -6.56 -24.86
C SER A 384 -14.21 -5.19 -24.21
N SER A 385 -15.31 -4.88 -23.51
CA SER A 385 -15.41 -3.72 -22.63
C SER A 385 -14.58 -3.87 -21.35
N ASP A 386 -14.24 -5.10 -20.97
CA ASP A 386 -13.36 -5.40 -19.85
C ASP A 386 -11.88 -5.18 -20.25
N PRO A 387 -11.20 -4.17 -19.68
CA PRO A 387 -9.80 -3.87 -20.01
C PRO A 387 -8.81 -4.95 -19.52
N ASN A 388 -9.27 -5.90 -18.70
CA ASN A 388 -8.48 -7.02 -18.17
C ASN A 388 -8.93 -8.38 -18.74
N ALA A 389 -9.67 -8.41 -19.85
CA ALA A 389 -10.08 -9.64 -20.51
C ALA A 389 -8.89 -10.47 -21.00
N THR A 390 -9.04 -11.80 -21.06
CA THR A 390 -8.19 -12.66 -21.89
C THR A 390 -8.98 -13.09 -23.12
N LEU A 391 -8.51 -12.64 -24.28
CA LEU A 391 -9.02 -12.94 -25.60
C LEU A 391 -7.84 -13.46 -26.47
N PRO A 392 -8.10 -14.08 -27.63
CA PRO A 392 -7.04 -14.36 -28.61
C PRO A 392 -6.31 -13.07 -29.00
N ALA A 393 -4.98 -13.10 -28.99
CA ALA A 393 -4.15 -11.93 -29.31
C ALA A 393 -4.01 -11.70 -30.83
N GLU A 394 -4.05 -12.78 -31.61
CA GLU A 394 -4.00 -12.76 -33.08
C GLU A 394 -5.41 -12.69 -33.67
N ALA A 395 -5.54 -12.13 -34.87
CA ALA A 395 -6.77 -12.24 -35.65
C ALA A 395 -7.01 -13.69 -36.11
N PHE A 396 -8.27 -14.11 -36.13
CA PHE A 396 -8.69 -15.40 -36.67
C PHE A 396 -9.25 -15.20 -38.08
N THR A 397 -8.71 -15.94 -39.06
CA THR A 397 -9.22 -15.94 -40.45
C THR A 397 -10.05 -17.19 -40.65
N PHE A 398 -11.30 -17.04 -41.05
CA PHE A 398 -12.16 -18.19 -41.34
C PHE A 398 -11.62 -18.99 -42.52
N THR A 399 -11.90 -20.29 -42.50
CA THR A 399 -11.49 -21.22 -43.56
C THR A 399 -12.65 -22.11 -43.97
N ALA A 400 -12.52 -22.76 -45.13
CA ALA A 400 -13.48 -23.79 -45.56
C ALA A 400 -13.62 -24.99 -44.57
N ALA A 401 -12.71 -25.15 -43.61
CA ALA A 401 -12.83 -26.15 -42.54
C ALA A 401 -13.74 -25.70 -41.38
N ASP A 402 -13.96 -24.40 -41.23
CA ASP A 402 -14.89 -23.82 -40.25
C ASP A 402 -16.35 -23.85 -40.75
N ALA A 403 -16.55 -24.04 -42.06
CA ALA A 403 -17.87 -24.11 -42.71
C ALA A 403 -18.82 -22.95 -42.32
N GLY A 404 -18.26 -21.75 -42.16
CA GLY A 404 -18.99 -20.55 -41.75
C GLY A 404 -19.22 -20.38 -40.25
N ALA A 405 -18.66 -21.22 -39.36
CA ALA A 405 -18.77 -21.04 -37.91
C ALA A 405 -17.51 -21.44 -37.13
N HIS A 406 -16.94 -20.50 -36.35
CA HIS A 406 -15.75 -20.76 -35.53
C HIS A 406 -16.01 -20.60 -34.03
N ARG A 407 -15.37 -21.46 -33.23
CA ARG A 407 -15.50 -21.51 -31.77
C ARG A 407 -14.21 -21.04 -31.08
N PHE A 408 -14.34 -19.97 -30.31
CA PHE A 408 -13.27 -19.40 -29.49
C PHE A 408 -13.37 -19.94 -28.07
N ASP A 409 -12.39 -20.76 -27.66
CA ASP A 409 -12.25 -21.30 -26.30
C ASP A 409 -11.22 -20.51 -25.48
N GLY A 410 -11.31 -20.61 -24.14
CA GLY A 410 -10.34 -20.01 -23.22
C GLY A 410 -10.51 -18.51 -22.99
N LEU A 411 -11.67 -17.96 -23.35
CA LEU A 411 -12.03 -16.56 -23.09
C LEU A 411 -12.18 -16.34 -21.58
N VAL A 412 -11.71 -15.22 -21.05
CA VAL A 412 -11.84 -14.87 -19.62
C VAL A 412 -12.22 -13.40 -19.47
N LEU A 413 -13.23 -13.10 -18.65
CA LEU A 413 -13.56 -11.76 -18.18
C LEU A 413 -13.26 -11.67 -16.68
N ARG A 414 -12.78 -10.52 -16.22
CA ARG A 414 -12.31 -10.23 -14.86
C ARG A 414 -12.95 -9.00 -14.23
N ALA A 415 -13.47 -8.05 -15.01
CA ALA A 415 -14.31 -6.98 -14.49
C ALA A 415 -15.75 -7.46 -14.29
N SER A 416 -16.34 -7.26 -13.12
CA SER A 416 -17.74 -7.64 -12.83
C SER A 416 -18.75 -6.69 -13.48
N GLY A 417 -20.04 -7.06 -13.40
CA GLY A 417 -21.15 -6.32 -14.02
C GLY A 417 -21.45 -6.79 -15.44
N GLU A 418 -22.25 -6.03 -16.19
CA GLU A 418 -22.47 -6.29 -17.61
C GLU A 418 -21.21 -5.94 -18.40
N GLN A 419 -20.64 -6.93 -19.07
CA GLN A 419 -19.51 -6.78 -19.97
C GLN A 419 -19.90 -7.22 -21.38
N THR A 420 -19.35 -6.59 -22.40
CA THR A 420 -19.57 -6.95 -23.80
C THR A 420 -18.35 -7.59 -24.41
N ILE A 421 -18.55 -8.58 -25.28
CA ILE A 421 -17.54 -9.07 -26.22
C ILE A 421 -18.03 -8.74 -27.61
N SER A 422 -17.19 -8.09 -28.41
CA SER A 422 -17.50 -7.78 -29.80
C SER A 422 -16.57 -8.50 -30.75
N VAL A 423 -17.13 -8.95 -31.86
CA VAL A 423 -16.41 -9.34 -33.06
C VAL A 423 -16.14 -8.06 -33.84
N VAL A 424 -14.87 -7.78 -34.13
CA VAL A 424 -14.49 -6.73 -35.07
C VAL A 424 -13.84 -7.33 -36.30
N ASP A 425 -13.92 -6.61 -37.41
CA ASP A 425 -13.04 -6.84 -38.55
C ASP A 425 -11.57 -6.71 -38.14
N ALA A 426 -10.68 -7.47 -38.78
CA ALA A 426 -9.25 -7.48 -38.43
C ALA A 426 -8.42 -6.38 -39.12
N GLU A 427 -8.93 -5.72 -40.17
CA GLU A 427 -8.24 -4.67 -40.93
C GLU A 427 -8.69 -3.26 -40.53
N ASP A 428 -9.99 -3.02 -40.28
CA ASP A 428 -10.53 -1.68 -39.98
C ASP A 428 -11.16 -1.48 -38.59
N ASP A 429 -11.20 -2.53 -37.76
CA ASP A 429 -11.82 -2.57 -36.43
C ASP A 429 -13.35 -2.30 -36.38
N ALA A 430 -14.07 -2.37 -37.51
CA ALA A 430 -15.53 -2.24 -37.53
C ALA A 430 -16.21 -3.35 -36.72
N VAL A 431 -17.17 -3.00 -35.86
CA VAL A 431 -17.92 -3.97 -35.04
C VAL A 431 -18.93 -4.72 -35.91
N LEU A 432 -18.70 -6.02 -36.09
CA LEU A 432 -19.51 -6.92 -36.89
C LEU A 432 -20.59 -7.63 -36.06
N ALA A 433 -20.32 -7.90 -34.78
CA ALA A 433 -21.28 -8.49 -33.83
C ALA A 433 -20.92 -8.15 -32.38
N THR A 434 -21.89 -8.16 -31.47
CA THR A 434 -21.67 -7.99 -30.02
C THR A 434 -22.56 -8.93 -29.19
N ALA A 435 -22.00 -9.54 -28.15
CA ALA A 435 -22.72 -10.24 -27.09
C ALA A 435 -22.49 -9.56 -25.74
N THR A 436 -23.53 -9.50 -24.91
CA THR A 436 -23.44 -9.00 -23.51
C THR A 436 -23.47 -10.19 -22.56
N ILE A 437 -22.59 -10.19 -21.56
CA ILE A 437 -22.39 -11.25 -20.58
C ILE A 437 -22.39 -10.63 -19.18
N ALA A 438 -23.21 -11.16 -18.28
CA ALA A 438 -23.22 -10.76 -16.88
C ALA A 438 -22.06 -11.43 -16.12
N VAL A 439 -21.04 -10.66 -15.73
CA VAL A 439 -19.89 -11.14 -14.99
C VAL A 439 -20.16 -10.98 -13.49
N ALA A 440 -20.46 -12.08 -12.81
CA ALA A 440 -20.49 -12.13 -11.35
C ALA A 440 -19.07 -11.97 -10.77
N PRO A 441 -18.88 -11.24 -9.65
CA PRO A 441 -17.59 -11.20 -8.96
C PRO A 441 -17.14 -12.60 -8.53
N ALA A 442 -15.84 -12.83 -8.41
CA ALA A 442 -15.32 -14.07 -7.85
C ALA A 442 -15.41 -14.08 -6.32
N SER A 443 -15.09 -15.22 -5.69
CA SER A 443 -15.03 -15.32 -4.23
C SER A 443 -14.10 -14.25 -3.63
N ALA A 444 -14.54 -13.63 -2.53
CA ALA A 444 -13.77 -12.59 -1.86
C ALA A 444 -12.41 -13.12 -1.38
N SER A 445 -11.38 -12.28 -1.53
CA SER A 445 -9.98 -12.63 -1.22
C SER A 445 -9.24 -11.56 -0.43
N ARG A 446 -9.79 -10.36 -0.29
CA ARG A 446 -9.23 -9.25 0.49
C ARG A 446 -10.32 -8.24 0.86
N PHE A 447 -10.10 -7.44 1.90
CA PHE A 447 -10.85 -6.20 2.07
C PHE A 447 -10.17 -5.02 1.34
N ALA A 448 -10.90 -3.92 1.21
CA ALA A 448 -10.33 -2.58 1.02
C ALA A 448 -10.93 -1.61 2.05
N ILE A 449 -10.17 -0.57 2.39
CA ILE A 449 -10.57 0.49 3.33
C ILE A 449 -10.47 1.82 2.58
N LEU A 450 -11.60 2.45 2.33
CA LEU A 450 -11.72 3.74 1.65
C LEU A 450 -12.18 4.83 2.63
N GLY A 451 -11.96 6.10 2.27
CA GLY A 451 -12.36 7.25 3.10
C GLY A 451 -11.39 7.61 4.25
N MET A 452 -10.32 6.84 4.45
CA MET A 452 -9.26 7.20 5.40
C MET A 452 -8.56 8.50 4.95
N PRO A 453 -8.57 9.59 5.74
CA PRO A 453 -7.96 10.85 5.35
C PRO A 453 -6.44 10.80 5.53
N GLU A 454 -5.70 11.57 4.71
CA GLU A 454 -4.25 11.68 4.83
C GLU A 454 -3.83 12.23 6.21
N GLN A 455 -4.57 13.22 6.73
CA GLN A 455 -4.43 13.73 8.09
C GLN A 455 -5.78 13.66 8.84
N ALA A 456 -5.75 13.21 10.10
CA ALA A 456 -6.92 13.14 10.98
C ALA A 456 -6.68 13.95 12.25
N VAL A 457 -7.68 14.70 12.71
CA VAL A 457 -7.61 15.40 14.00
C VAL A 457 -7.94 14.41 15.13
N ALA A 458 -7.13 14.37 16.18
CA ALA A 458 -7.35 13.49 17.33
C ALA A 458 -8.77 13.66 17.91
N GLY A 459 -9.44 12.55 18.18
CA GLY A 459 -10.83 12.52 18.67
C GLY A 459 -11.91 12.69 17.60
N VAL A 460 -11.57 13.03 16.36
CA VAL A 460 -12.53 13.18 15.25
C VAL A 460 -12.63 11.88 14.46
N ALA A 461 -13.86 11.39 14.27
CA ALA A 461 -14.13 10.17 13.52
C ALA A 461 -14.22 10.45 12.00
N PRO A 462 -13.37 9.87 11.15
CA PRO A 462 -13.62 9.84 9.71
C PRO A 462 -14.80 8.91 9.37
N THR A 463 -15.44 9.14 8.22
CA THR A 463 -16.35 8.16 7.63
C THR A 463 -15.56 7.25 6.70
N LEU A 464 -15.54 5.95 7.02
CA LEU A 464 -14.82 4.93 6.27
C LEU A 464 -15.79 3.99 5.56
N THR A 465 -15.39 3.49 4.40
CA THR A 465 -16.10 2.45 3.65
C THR A 465 -15.21 1.22 3.57
N ILE A 466 -15.76 0.05 3.90
CA ILE A 466 -15.10 -1.25 3.87
C ILE A 466 -15.73 -2.08 2.75
N GLU A 467 -14.92 -2.52 1.80
CA GLU A 467 -15.38 -3.30 0.64
C GLU A 467 -14.79 -4.72 0.70
N ALA A 468 -15.62 -5.74 0.54
CA ALA A 468 -15.18 -7.12 0.34
C ALA A 468 -14.85 -7.32 -1.15
N LEU A 469 -13.57 -7.51 -1.48
CA LEU A 469 -13.10 -7.57 -2.86
C LEU A 469 -12.57 -8.96 -3.25
N ASP A 470 -12.80 -9.31 -4.51
CA ASP A 470 -12.19 -10.49 -5.13
C ASP A 470 -10.72 -10.26 -5.57
N ALA A 471 -10.13 -11.28 -6.17
CA ALA A 471 -8.74 -11.26 -6.63
C ALA A 471 -8.46 -10.26 -7.77
N TYR A 472 -9.50 -9.77 -8.45
CA TYR A 472 -9.43 -8.82 -9.56
C TYR A 472 -9.78 -7.39 -9.12
N GLY A 473 -10.37 -7.23 -7.93
CA GLY A 473 -10.77 -5.96 -7.35
C GLY A 473 -12.25 -5.63 -7.49
N ASN A 474 -13.08 -6.61 -7.88
CA ASN A 474 -14.53 -6.44 -7.90
C ASN A 474 -15.12 -6.54 -6.49
N VAL A 475 -16.15 -5.75 -6.21
CA VAL A 475 -16.96 -5.90 -4.98
C VAL A 475 -17.77 -7.19 -5.04
N VAL A 476 -17.66 -8.01 -4.00
CA VAL A 476 -18.35 -9.31 -3.88
C VAL A 476 -19.71 -9.09 -3.25
N THR A 477 -20.72 -8.86 -4.09
CA THR A 477 -22.02 -8.32 -3.67
C THR A 477 -22.86 -9.24 -2.77
N ASP A 478 -22.56 -10.54 -2.76
CA ASP A 478 -23.21 -11.56 -1.92
C ASP A 478 -22.38 -11.97 -0.69
N PHE A 479 -21.27 -11.27 -0.41
CA PHE A 479 -20.39 -11.57 0.72
C PHE A 479 -21.11 -11.51 2.07
N ALA A 480 -20.94 -12.58 2.86
CA ALA A 480 -21.58 -12.77 4.17
C ALA A 480 -20.57 -13.14 5.29
N GLY A 481 -19.30 -12.78 5.10
CA GLY A 481 -18.26 -12.95 6.12
C GLY A 481 -18.33 -11.88 7.23
N THR A 482 -17.42 -11.96 8.20
CA THR A 482 -17.35 -10.98 9.31
C THR A 482 -15.99 -10.31 9.32
N ALA A 483 -15.99 -8.98 9.15
CA ALA A 483 -14.81 -8.15 9.32
C ALA A 483 -14.59 -7.83 10.79
N THR A 484 -13.38 -8.06 11.29
CA THR A 484 -12.89 -7.57 12.59
C THR A 484 -11.90 -6.42 12.41
N PHE A 485 -11.77 -5.56 13.41
CA PHE A 485 -11.06 -4.28 13.33
C PHE A 485 -9.99 -4.14 14.42
N ALA A 486 -8.78 -3.75 14.01
CA ALA A 486 -7.64 -3.51 14.91
C ALA A 486 -6.92 -2.20 14.55
N SER A 487 -6.22 -1.59 15.51
CA SER A 487 -5.43 -0.37 15.31
C SER A 487 -4.18 -0.38 16.18
N ASP A 488 -3.13 0.29 15.74
CA ASP A 488 -1.93 0.56 16.56
C ASP A 488 -2.06 1.82 17.44
N ASP A 489 -3.19 2.53 17.40
CA ASP A 489 -3.46 3.65 18.31
C ASP A 489 -3.79 3.14 19.72
N PRO A 490 -2.92 3.37 20.74
CA PRO A 490 -3.12 2.85 22.10
C PRO A 490 -4.24 3.55 22.88
N GLN A 491 -4.80 4.65 22.36
CA GLN A 491 -5.93 5.37 22.96
C GLN A 491 -7.18 5.40 22.06
N GLY A 492 -7.03 5.05 20.79
CA GLY A 492 -8.07 5.13 19.78
C GLY A 492 -9.25 4.17 20.04
N ALA A 493 -10.39 4.49 19.43
CA ALA A 493 -11.50 3.55 19.32
C ALA A 493 -11.47 2.87 17.95
N VAL A 494 -11.71 1.56 17.91
CA VAL A 494 -11.96 0.80 16.69
C VAL A 494 -13.46 0.49 16.56
N PRO A 495 -13.98 0.28 15.34
CA PRO A 495 -15.31 -0.29 15.14
C PRO A 495 -15.46 -1.65 15.84
N ALA A 496 -16.70 -2.02 16.16
CA ALA A 496 -17.02 -3.40 16.50
C ALA A 496 -17.03 -4.28 15.23
N ASP A 497 -16.87 -5.59 15.40
CA ASP A 497 -16.93 -6.56 14.30
C ASP A 497 -18.23 -6.41 13.49
N TYR A 498 -18.12 -6.47 12.16
CA TYR A 498 -19.23 -6.28 11.22
C TYR A 498 -19.44 -7.54 10.37
N THR A 499 -20.54 -8.24 10.62
CA THR A 499 -21.00 -9.33 9.76
C THR A 499 -21.75 -8.73 8.57
N PHE A 500 -21.22 -8.92 7.36
CA PHE A 500 -21.86 -8.49 6.13
C PHE A 500 -23.11 -9.33 5.84
N THR A 501 -24.06 -8.73 5.16
CA THR A 501 -25.28 -9.36 4.66
C THR A 501 -25.44 -9.07 3.16
N THR A 502 -26.31 -9.82 2.49
CA THR A 502 -26.66 -9.56 1.08
C THR A 502 -27.37 -8.21 0.86
N ALA A 503 -27.77 -7.50 1.92
CA ALA A 503 -28.28 -6.14 1.84
C ALA A 503 -27.19 -5.06 1.84
N ASP A 504 -25.96 -5.39 2.29
CA ASP A 504 -24.79 -4.50 2.24
C ASP A 504 -24.14 -4.46 0.85
N ALA A 505 -24.52 -5.37 -0.05
CA ALA A 505 -23.95 -5.51 -1.39
C ALA A 505 -22.40 -5.59 -1.40
N GLY A 506 -21.80 -6.20 -0.38
CA GLY A 506 -20.35 -6.28 -0.19
C GLY A 506 -19.68 -5.00 0.35
N VAL A 507 -20.45 -3.98 0.73
CA VAL A 507 -19.96 -2.65 1.13
C VAL A 507 -20.55 -2.22 2.48
N ALA A 508 -19.71 -2.06 3.50
CA ALA A 508 -20.10 -1.58 4.82
C ALA A 508 -19.54 -0.17 5.10
N THR A 509 -20.28 0.69 5.80
CA THR A 509 -19.79 2.03 6.20
C THR A 509 -19.69 2.17 7.71
N THR A 510 -18.66 2.86 8.20
CA THR A 510 -18.43 3.05 9.64
C THR A 510 -17.82 4.40 9.96
N SER A 511 -18.28 5.01 11.06
CA SER A 511 -17.66 6.17 11.70
C SER A 511 -17.30 5.88 13.16
N ALA A 512 -17.02 4.61 13.48
CA ALA A 512 -16.66 4.15 14.82
C ALA A 512 -15.13 4.05 15.05
N PHE A 513 -14.32 4.21 13.99
CA PHE A 513 -12.89 4.47 14.15
C PHE A 513 -12.69 5.90 14.65
N ILE A 514 -12.02 6.06 15.79
CA ILE A 514 -11.69 7.36 16.37
C ILE A 514 -10.20 7.34 16.75
N PRO A 515 -9.29 7.83 15.89
CA PRO A 515 -7.90 8.02 16.25
C PRO A 515 -7.78 9.08 17.37
N ARG A 516 -6.83 8.91 18.27
CA ARG A 516 -6.59 9.81 19.43
C ARG A 516 -5.13 10.06 19.74
N THR A 517 -4.23 9.14 19.44
CA THR A 517 -2.79 9.33 19.70
C THR A 517 -2.12 9.91 18.46
N ALA A 518 -1.57 11.12 18.56
CA ALA A 518 -0.86 11.77 17.46
C ALA A 518 0.32 10.93 16.95
N GLY A 519 0.70 11.16 15.68
CA GLY A 519 1.61 10.33 14.92
C GLY A 519 0.92 9.59 13.77
N ALA A 520 1.67 8.85 12.96
CA ALA A 520 1.08 7.95 11.99
C ALA A 520 0.33 6.81 12.74
N ARG A 521 -0.93 6.57 12.36
CA ARG A 521 -1.79 5.51 12.89
C ARG A 521 -2.41 4.70 11.77
N THR A 522 -2.80 3.48 12.09
CA THR A 522 -3.35 2.49 11.17
C THR A 522 -4.70 1.98 11.65
N LEU A 523 -5.56 1.64 10.69
CA LEU A 523 -6.70 0.75 10.91
C LEU A 523 -6.48 -0.48 10.03
N THR A 524 -6.46 -1.65 10.64
CA THR A 524 -6.43 -2.95 9.99
C THR A 524 -7.80 -3.59 10.08
N VAL A 525 -8.26 -4.13 8.96
CA VAL A 525 -9.46 -4.96 8.84
C VAL A 525 -9.04 -6.36 8.42
N ASP A 526 -9.65 -7.38 9.01
CA ASP A 526 -9.33 -8.79 8.74
C ASP A 526 -10.59 -9.67 8.83
N ASP A 527 -10.57 -10.87 8.27
CA ASP A 527 -11.70 -11.81 8.32
C ASP A 527 -11.65 -12.70 9.57
N VAL A 528 -12.80 -12.82 10.24
CA VAL A 528 -12.94 -13.60 11.48
C VAL A 528 -12.80 -15.10 11.21
N GLY A 529 -11.61 -15.63 11.54
CA GLY A 529 -11.34 -17.05 11.65
C GLY A 529 -10.47 -17.61 10.53
N THR A 530 -10.51 -17.06 9.31
CA THR A 530 -9.52 -17.42 8.27
C THR A 530 -8.26 -16.57 8.36
N HIS A 531 -8.37 -15.29 8.73
CA HIS A 531 -7.27 -14.32 8.74
C HIS A 531 -6.52 -14.23 7.40
N THR A 532 -7.23 -14.48 6.28
CA THR A 532 -6.66 -14.45 4.92
C THR A 532 -6.97 -13.15 4.16
N MET A 533 -8.01 -12.42 4.56
CA MET A 533 -8.52 -11.24 3.86
C MET A 533 -8.07 -9.92 4.51
N THR A 534 -6.79 -9.76 4.81
CA THR A 534 -6.31 -8.59 5.56
C THR A 534 -6.19 -7.32 4.69
N ALA A 535 -6.58 -6.17 5.24
CA ALA A 535 -6.38 -4.84 4.65
C ALA A 535 -5.93 -3.84 5.72
N THR A 536 -5.06 -2.88 5.39
CA THR A 536 -4.62 -1.84 6.32
C THR A 536 -4.57 -0.48 5.63
N ALA A 537 -5.15 0.53 6.26
CA ALA A 537 -5.06 1.93 5.85
C ALA A 537 -4.41 2.76 6.97
N SER A 538 -3.76 3.86 6.60
CA SER A 538 -3.02 4.72 7.54
C SER A 538 -3.43 6.19 7.43
N THR A 539 -3.36 6.91 8.53
CA THR A 539 -3.61 8.36 8.63
C THR A 539 -2.56 9.03 9.52
N MET A 540 -2.20 10.27 9.22
CA MET A 540 -1.33 11.09 10.05
C MET A 540 -2.17 11.83 11.08
N VAL A 541 -2.17 11.35 12.33
CA VAL A 541 -2.98 11.95 13.40
C VAL A 541 -2.29 13.20 13.95
N VAL A 542 -2.96 14.34 13.83
CA VAL A 542 -2.58 15.63 14.42
C VAL A 542 -3.34 15.85 15.73
N HIS A 543 -2.82 16.75 16.58
CA HIS A 543 -3.46 17.09 17.86
C HIS A 543 -4.85 17.73 17.66
N ALA A 544 -5.69 17.65 18.69
CA ALA A 544 -6.91 18.45 18.78
C ALA A 544 -6.64 19.85 19.37
N ASP A 545 -7.69 20.59 19.70
CA ASP A 545 -7.60 21.86 20.43
C ASP A 545 -6.92 21.68 21.81
N ALA A 546 -6.17 22.69 22.24
CA ALA A 546 -5.53 22.72 23.56
C ALA A 546 -6.55 22.64 24.70
N ALA A 547 -6.36 21.67 25.60
CA ALA A 547 -7.24 21.43 26.74
C ALA A 547 -6.53 21.61 28.09
N ASN A 548 -5.25 21.26 28.18
CA ASN A 548 -4.48 21.28 29.44
C ASN A 548 -3.06 21.80 29.22
N LEU A 549 -2.40 22.18 30.32
CA LEU A 549 -0.95 22.42 30.35
C LEU A 549 -0.28 21.35 31.22
N VAL A 550 0.80 20.76 30.71
CA VAL A 550 1.69 19.91 31.52
C VAL A 550 2.85 20.77 31.98
N VAL A 551 2.99 20.92 33.30
CA VAL A 551 4.03 21.74 33.93
C VAL A 551 5.10 20.82 34.53
N THR A 552 6.35 21.00 34.14
CA THR A 552 7.48 20.19 34.60
C THR A 552 8.59 21.10 35.10
N VAL A 553 9.08 20.90 36.32
CA VAL A 553 10.28 21.61 36.80
C VAL A 553 11.52 20.84 36.35
N LEU A 554 12.46 21.55 35.72
CA LEU A 554 13.69 20.97 35.13
C LEU A 554 14.91 21.05 36.07
N THR A 555 14.70 21.45 37.32
CA THR A 555 15.76 21.71 38.32
C THR A 555 15.54 20.84 39.54
N ASP A 556 16.56 20.06 39.91
CA ASP A 556 16.57 19.16 41.07
C ASP A 556 18.02 19.09 41.62
N PRO A 557 18.27 19.26 42.93
CA PRO A 557 17.31 19.61 43.99
C PRO A 557 16.78 21.05 43.86
N ILE A 558 15.54 21.27 44.33
CA ILE A 558 14.92 22.61 44.43
C ILE A 558 15.25 23.18 45.81
N VAL A 559 15.85 24.38 45.86
CA VAL A 559 16.34 25.03 47.08
C VAL A 559 15.83 26.47 47.16
N ALA A 560 15.41 26.91 48.35
CA ALA A 560 14.92 28.26 48.58
C ALA A 560 16.00 29.32 48.29
N GLY A 561 15.66 30.30 47.46
CA GLY A 561 16.53 31.38 46.99
C GLY A 561 17.15 31.14 45.61
N GLU A 562 17.25 29.89 45.15
CA GLU A 562 17.89 29.56 43.88
C GLU A 562 16.93 29.65 42.67
N PRO A 563 17.40 30.08 41.49
CA PRO A 563 16.58 30.17 40.29
C PRO A 563 16.39 28.80 39.62
N LEU A 564 15.14 28.40 39.42
CA LEU A 564 14.75 27.18 38.72
C LEU A 564 14.16 27.45 37.33
N SER A 565 14.09 26.41 36.51
CA SER A 565 13.47 26.44 35.18
C SER A 565 12.22 25.56 35.11
N VAL A 566 11.17 26.07 34.46
CA VAL A 566 9.86 25.41 34.35
C VAL A 566 9.51 25.23 32.88
N GLU A 567 9.45 23.98 32.44
CA GLU A 567 8.90 23.61 31.14
C GLU A 567 7.36 23.58 31.23
N VAL A 568 6.70 24.20 30.26
CA VAL A 568 5.25 24.11 30.06
C VAL A 568 5.00 23.56 28.67
N ARG A 569 4.37 22.38 28.60
CA ARG A 569 3.87 21.78 27.36
C ARG A 569 2.36 22.02 27.25
N VAL A 570 1.90 22.43 26.07
CA VAL A 570 0.48 22.57 25.77
C VAL A 570 -0.03 21.25 25.22
N VAL A 571 -1.08 20.69 25.81
CA VAL A 571 -1.63 19.41 25.36
C VAL A 571 -3.14 19.44 25.13
N ASP A 572 -3.60 18.59 24.22
CA ASP A 572 -5.02 18.39 23.94
C ASP A 572 -5.70 17.51 25.01
N ALA A 573 -6.95 17.11 24.75
CA ALA A 573 -7.73 16.27 25.66
C ALA A 573 -7.22 14.82 25.80
N PHE A 574 -6.28 14.40 24.95
CA PHE A 574 -5.74 13.03 24.87
C PHE A 574 -4.27 12.95 25.33
N GLY A 575 -3.62 14.11 25.46
CA GLY A 575 -2.23 14.26 25.88
C GLY A 575 -1.26 14.51 24.73
N ASN A 576 -1.75 14.76 23.52
CA ASN A 576 -0.90 15.11 22.38
C ASN A 576 -0.41 16.55 22.51
N LEU A 577 0.81 16.80 22.04
CA LEU A 577 1.41 18.13 22.02
C LEU A 577 0.73 19.03 20.99
N VAL A 578 0.20 20.19 21.42
CA VAL A 578 -0.44 21.18 20.54
C VAL A 578 0.63 22.11 19.99
N THR A 579 1.15 21.77 18.82
CA THR A 579 2.38 22.35 18.26
C THR A 579 2.22 23.78 17.73
N ASP A 580 1.01 24.18 17.36
CA ASP A 580 0.66 25.48 16.77
C ASP A 580 0.13 26.51 17.79
N TYR A 581 0.10 26.17 19.07
CA TYR A 581 -0.56 26.98 20.11
C TYR A 581 0.02 28.40 20.19
N ALA A 582 -0.80 29.41 19.85
CA ALA A 582 -0.42 30.83 19.89
C ALA A 582 -0.91 31.58 21.14
N GLY A 583 -1.27 30.86 22.22
CA GLY A 583 -1.84 31.45 23.42
C GLY A 583 -0.80 32.09 24.34
N THR A 584 -1.26 33.03 25.18
CA THR A 584 -0.42 33.64 26.23
C THR A 584 -0.60 32.89 27.53
N VAL A 585 0.51 32.44 28.12
CA VAL A 585 0.56 31.69 29.38
C VAL A 585 1.29 32.51 30.44
N ALA A 586 0.74 32.54 31.65
CA ALA A 586 1.38 33.08 32.84
C ALA A 586 1.63 31.96 33.86
N LEU A 587 2.74 32.06 34.60
CA LEU A 587 2.99 31.19 35.76
C LEU A 587 2.31 31.72 37.03
N SER A 588 2.10 30.82 37.99
CA SER A 588 1.64 31.09 39.35
C SER A 588 2.34 30.16 40.34
N SER A 589 2.32 30.48 41.62
CA SER A 589 2.82 29.58 42.67
C SER A 589 1.98 29.70 43.95
N THR A 590 2.04 28.67 44.79
CA THR A 590 1.53 28.69 46.17
C THR A 590 2.53 29.19 47.20
N ASP A 591 3.80 29.43 46.83
CA ASP A 591 4.71 30.26 47.62
C ASP A 591 4.35 31.76 47.41
N SER A 592 3.96 32.43 48.49
CA SER A 592 3.57 33.85 48.49
C SER A 592 4.73 34.84 48.32
N GLY A 593 5.98 34.39 48.48
CA GLY A 593 7.19 35.17 48.23
C GLY A 593 7.86 34.86 46.89
N ALA A 594 7.29 33.97 46.08
CA ALA A 594 7.85 33.57 44.79
C ALA A 594 8.05 34.76 43.84
N THR A 595 9.22 34.80 43.19
CA THR A 595 9.46 35.66 42.03
C THR A 595 9.23 34.83 40.76
N LEU A 596 8.33 35.30 39.89
CA LEU A 596 7.96 34.62 38.65
C LEU A 596 8.30 35.50 37.43
N PRO A 597 8.70 34.91 36.30
CA PRO A 597 8.85 35.64 35.04
C PRO A 597 7.50 36.16 34.53
N GLY A 598 7.56 37.12 33.60
CA GLY A 598 6.38 37.63 32.92
C GLY A 598 5.67 36.56 32.06
N SER A 599 4.42 36.83 31.70
CA SER A 599 3.65 35.97 30.79
C SER A 599 4.29 35.89 29.41
N TYR A 600 4.36 34.69 28.83
CA TYR A 600 4.90 34.44 27.51
C TYR A 600 3.78 34.09 26.52
N THR A 601 3.86 34.62 25.30
CA THR A 601 2.97 34.24 24.19
C THR A 601 3.68 33.21 23.34
N PHE A 602 3.14 32.00 23.29
CA PHE A 602 3.71 30.90 22.50
C PHE A 602 3.68 31.23 21.00
N THR A 603 4.64 30.67 20.28
CA THR A 603 4.79 30.80 18.83
C THR A 603 4.92 29.41 18.19
N GLU A 604 4.71 29.33 16.88
CA GLU A 604 4.95 28.10 16.09
C GLU A 604 6.38 27.54 16.28
N ALA A 605 7.36 28.41 16.56
CA ALA A 605 8.75 28.02 16.82
C ALA A 605 8.97 27.40 18.22
N ASP A 606 8.04 27.57 19.17
CA ASP A 606 8.05 26.86 20.45
C ASP A 606 7.53 25.41 20.30
N GLY A 607 6.82 25.08 19.21
CA GLY A 607 6.30 23.73 18.96
C GLY A 607 5.41 23.20 20.10
N GLY A 608 4.66 24.08 20.77
CA GLY A 608 3.84 23.74 21.94
C GLY A 608 4.61 23.56 23.26
N VAL A 609 5.93 23.81 23.32
CA VAL A 609 6.77 23.67 24.53
C VAL A 609 7.57 24.94 24.79
N HIS A 610 7.40 25.57 25.95
CA HIS A 610 8.22 26.71 26.37
C HIS A 610 8.87 26.49 27.74
N VAL A 611 10.10 26.99 27.91
CA VAL A 611 10.86 26.90 29.17
C VAL A 611 11.00 28.27 29.81
N PHE A 612 10.18 28.51 30.84
CA PHE A 612 10.24 29.70 31.67
C PHE A 612 11.46 29.62 32.60
N THR A 613 12.33 30.62 32.54
CA THR A 613 13.54 30.73 33.39
C THR A 613 13.39 31.87 34.40
N GLY A 614 14.13 31.79 35.51
CA GLY A 614 14.11 32.85 36.53
C GLY A 614 12.91 32.79 37.48
N VAL A 615 12.29 31.62 37.63
CA VAL A 615 11.40 31.34 38.77
C VAL A 615 12.27 31.18 40.01
N VAL A 616 11.98 31.92 41.08
CA VAL A 616 12.65 31.78 42.38
C VAL A 616 11.59 31.56 43.44
N LEU A 617 11.78 30.56 44.28
CA LEU A 617 10.95 30.23 45.43
C LEU A 617 11.75 30.51 46.71
N VAL A 618 11.11 30.99 47.77
CA VAL A 618 11.76 31.48 48.99
C VAL A 618 11.24 30.83 50.27
N SER A 619 10.11 30.12 50.23
CA SER A 619 9.66 29.29 51.35
C SER A 619 9.98 27.80 51.14
N SER A 620 10.50 27.15 52.18
CA SER A 620 10.75 25.70 52.18
C SER A 620 9.47 24.90 52.47
N GLY A 621 9.29 23.76 51.80
CA GLY A 621 8.17 22.84 52.05
C GLY A 621 7.50 22.33 50.78
N GLN A 622 6.25 21.90 50.91
CA GLN A 622 5.43 21.50 49.77
C GLN A 622 4.78 22.72 49.13
N HIS A 623 5.17 23.01 47.90
CA HIS A 623 4.63 24.09 47.08
C HIS A 623 4.15 23.54 45.73
N SER A 624 3.63 24.42 44.90
CA SER A 624 3.27 24.11 43.52
C SER A 624 3.63 25.27 42.60
N VAL A 625 3.95 24.95 41.35
CA VAL A 625 4.00 25.93 40.26
C VAL A 625 2.85 25.59 39.31
N GLY A 626 2.00 26.57 39.07
CA GLY A 626 0.92 26.51 38.10
C GLY A 626 1.27 27.28 36.83
N ALA A 627 0.63 26.91 35.73
CA ALA A 627 0.60 27.66 34.49
C ALA A 627 -0.87 27.83 34.05
N ALA A 628 -1.22 28.99 33.52
CA ALA A 628 -2.56 29.26 33.00
C ALA A 628 -2.49 30.12 31.74
N GLY A 629 -3.27 29.75 30.72
CA GLY A 629 -3.45 30.50 29.48
C GLY A 629 -4.92 30.55 29.07
N SER A 630 -5.18 30.79 27.77
CA SER A 630 -6.54 30.96 27.21
C SER A 630 -7.42 29.71 27.40
N GLY A 631 -8.13 29.60 28.53
CA GLY A 631 -9.00 28.47 28.87
C GLY A 631 -8.27 27.23 29.40
N VAL A 632 -6.93 27.17 29.32
CA VAL A 632 -6.12 26.00 29.69
C VAL A 632 -5.31 26.25 30.96
N THR A 633 -5.19 25.22 31.80
CA THR A 633 -4.46 25.27 33.07
C THR A 633 -3.62 24.02 33.30
N GLY A 634 -2.59 24.14 34.14
CA GLY A 634 -1.78 23.04 34.63
C GLY A 634 -1.08 23.40 35.93
N SER A 635 -0.66 22.41 36.71
CA SER A 635 0.19 22.64 37.87
C SER A 635 0.95 21.40 38.28
N THR A 636 2.17 21.57 38.80
CA THR A 636 2.96 20.49 39.40
C THR A 636 3.30 20.81 40.85
N ALA A 637 3.36 19.77 41.68
CA ALA A 637 3.74 19.86 43.09
C ALA A 637 5.25 19.64 43.26
N ILE A 638 5.85 20.39 44.16
CA ILE A 638 7.31 20.45 44.35
C ILE A 638 7.69 20.53 45.83
N SER A 639 8.82 19.91 46.16
CA SER A 639 9.42 19.97 47.50
C SER A 639 10.60 20.95 47.46
N VAL A 640 10.46 22.10 48.11
CA VAL A 640 11.51 23.13 48.21
C VAL A 640 12.32 22.90 49.48
N GLY A 641 13.61 22.61 49.35
CA GLY A 641 14.55 22.58 50.47
C GLY A 641 14.88 23.97 50.99
N SER A 642 15.35 24.07 52.23
CA SER A 642 15.84 25.34 52.80
C SER A 642 17.16 25.80 52.17
N GLY A 643 17.36 27.11 52.10
CA GLY A 643 18.55 27.74 51.53
C GLY A 643 19.86 27.42 52.25
N SER A 644 20.96 27.59 51.52
CA SER A 644 22.34 27.29 51.96
C SER A 644 22.96 28.35 52.87
N ASP A 645 22.57 29.62 52.74
CA ASP A 645 23.02 30.72 53.60
C ASP A 645 22.35 30.64 54.98
N LEU A 646 23.10 30.23 56.00
CA LEU A 646 22.56 29.92 57.33
C LEU A 646 22.47 31.12 58.27
N VAL A 647 21.43 31.11 59.11
CA VAL A 647 21.18 32.06 60.21
C VAL A 647 20.76 31.26 61.46
N LEU A 648 21.35 31.56 62.62
CA LEU A 648 20.87 30.98 63.88
C LEU A 648 19.74 31.82 64.48
N ASP A 649 18.66 31.18 64.90
CA ASP A 649 17.72 31.72 65.86
C ASP A 649 18.02 31.17 67.26
N VAL A 650 18.15 32.07 68.24
CA VAL A 650 18.59 31.74 69.61
C VAL A 650 17.61 32.39 70.59
N VAL A 651 16.94 31.55 71.37
CA VAL A 651 15.88 31.91 72.33
C VAL A 651 16.06 31.17 73.66
N GLY A 652 15.33 31.56 74.70
CA GLY A 652 15.45 31.00 76.04
C GLY A 652 16.50 31.67 76.94
N VAL A 653 17.41 32.47 76.38
CA VAL A 653 18.29 33.37 77.16
C VAL A 653 17.43 34.45 77.85
N PRO A 654 17.35 34.50 79.19
CA PRO A 654 16.54 35.50 79.89
C PRO A 654 17.24 36.87 79.88
N ALA A 655 16.48 37.96 79.78
CA ALA A 655 17.04 39.32 79.82
C ALA A 655 17.79 39.62 81.13
N THR A 656 17.33 39.05 82.26
CA THR A 656 18.09 39.00 83.52
C THR A 656 17.99 37.62 84.15
N THR A 657 19.10 37.07 84.66
CA THR A 657 19.13 35.88 85.51
C THR A 657 19.78 36.19 86.87
N THR A 658 19.80 35.21 87.77
CA THR A 658 20.53 35.26 89.05
C THR A 658 21.70 34.29 88.99
N ALA A 659 22.84 34.64 89.58
CA ALA A 659 24.02 33.79 89.65
C ALA A 659 23.67 32.40 90.23
N GLY A 660 24.14 31.35 89.57
CA GLY A 660 23.83 29.96 89.93
C GLY A 660 22.44 29.44 89.52
N VAL A 661 21.58 30.26 88.92
CA VAL A 661 20.28 29.80 88.42
C VAL A 661 20.42 29.34 86.98
N ALA A 662 20.33 28.02 86.80
CA ALA A 662 20.38 27.37 85.49
C ALA A 662 19.16 27.69 84.63
N PHE A 663 19.38 27.89 83.33
CA PHE A 663 18.34 28.02 82.30
C PHE A 663 18.69 27.21 81.05
N ASN A 664 17.76 27.12 80.10
CA ASN A 664 17.96 26.41 78.84
C ASN A 664 17.97 27.40 77.67
N VAL A 665 18.78 27.12 76.66
CA VAL A 665 18.87 27.93 75.42
C VAL A 665 18.50 27.05 74.25
N THR A 666 17.40 27.39 73.58
CA THR A 666 16.93 26.70 72.37
C THR A 666 17.49 27.42 71.14
N VAL A 667 17.95 26.63 70.19
CA VAL A 667 18.51 27.08 68.92
C VAL A 667 17.71 26.47 67.78
N THR A 668 17.41 27.28 66.76
CA THR A 668 16.85 26.85 65.48
C THR A 668 17.79 27.30 64.38
N VAL A 669 18.30 26.37 63.57
CA VAL A 669 19.03 26.70 62.36
C VAL A 669 18.02 27.09 61.28
N LYS A 670 18.22 28.26 60.69
CA LYS A 670 17.39 28.80 59.61
C LYS A 670 18.23 29.15 58.41
N ASP A 671 17.60 29.34 57.26
CA ASP A 671 18.23 30.01 56.11
C ASP A 671 18.06 31.54 56.17
N ALA A 672 18.62 32.24 55.19
CA ALA A 672 18.51 33.69 55.03
C ALA A 672 17.08 34.21 54.81
N PHE A 673 16.14 33.34 54.38
CA PHE A 673 14.72 33.67 54.20
C PHE A 673 13.89 33.39 55.47
N GLY A 674 14.47 32.71 56.46
CA GLY A 674 13.87 32.39 57.75
C GLY A 674 13.21 31.01 57.83
N ASN A 675 13.34 30.19 56.79
CA ASN A 675 12.92 28.78 56.80
C ASN A 675 13.75 27.99 57.80
N VAL A 676 13.22 26.90 58.36
CA VAL A 676 14.00 26.01 59.25
C VAL A 676 14.78 24.99 58.40
N VAL A 677 16.08 24.86 58.64
CA VAL A 677 16.96 23.92 57.93
C VAL A 677 16.82 22.54 58.57
N THR A 678 15.76 21.82 58.21
CA THR A 678 15.32 20.62 58.95
C THR A 678 16.30 19.45 58.88
N ASP A 679 17.10 19.37 57.82
CA ASP A 679 18.10 18.35 57.58
C ASP A 679 19.51 18.69 58.12
N TYR A 680 19.65 19.84 58.80
CA TYR A 680 20.93 20.34 59.30
C TYR A 680 21.70 19.30 60.13
N ALA A 681 22.89 18.95 59.66
CA ALA A 681 23.84 18.08 60.34
C ALA A 681 25.12 18.86 60.67
N GLY A 682 25.27 19.26 61.93
CA GLY A 682 26.38 20.11 62.40
C GLY A 682 26.51 20.10 63.92
N THR A 683 27.52 20.77 64.46
CA THR A 683 27.83 20.79 65.91
C THR A 683 27.94 22.22 66.42
N LEU A 684 26.87 22.66 67.09
CA LEU A 684 26.77 23.97 67.70
C LEU A 684 27.54 23.98 69.03
N GLY A 685 28.54 24.87 69.13
CA GLY A 685 29.19 25.22 70.40
C GLY A 685 28.45 26.36 71.09
N LEU A 686 28.41 26.33 72.42
CA LEU A 686 27.98 27.46 73.27
C LEU A 686 29.19 28.03 74.01
N THR A 687 29.33 29.35 74.00
CA THR A 687 30.39 30.09 74.71
C THR A 687 29.79 31.25 75.51
N SER A 688 30.51 31.73 76.52
CA SER A 688 30.08 32.82 77.42
C SER A 688 31.22 33.81 77.67
N THR A 689 30.88 35.08 77.91
CA THR A 689 31.82 36.06 78.49
C THR A 689 32.08 35.85 79.97
N ASP A 690 31.22 35.08 80.65
CA ASP A 690 31.39 34.71 82.06
C ASP A 690 32.38 33.54 82.17
N GLY A 691 33.61 33.85 82.58
CA GLY A 691 34.67 32.86 82.80
C GLY A 691 34.44 31.91 83.98
N ALA A 692 33.38 32.08 84.77
CA ALA A 692 32.95 31.17 85.83
C ALA A 692 31.69 30.37 85.48
N ALA A 693 31.13 30.54 84.28
CA ALA A 693 29.93 29.83 83.84
C ALA A 693 30.12 28.31 83.76
N VAL A 694 29.04 27.57 84.03
CA VAL A 694 28.93 26.15 83.64
C VAL A 694 28.08 26.09 82.38
N LEU A 695 28.72 25.65 81.29
CA LEU A 695 28.07 25.45 80.00
C LEU A 695 27.96 23.94 79.73
N PRO A 696 26.85 23.46 79.14
CA PRO A 696 26.75 22.09 78.65
C PRO A 696 27.72 21.82 77.49
N ALA A 697 27.87 20.54 77.14
CA ALA A 697 28.63 20.12 75.97
C ALA A 697 28.05 20.69 74.65
N ALA A 698 28.85 20.66 73.60
CA ALA A 698 28.41 21.05 72.26
C ALA A 698 27.24 20.18 71.78
N LEU A 699 26.31 20.81 71.08
CA LEU A 699 25.06 20.23 70.59
C LEU A 699 25.24 19.83 69.13
N THR A 700 25.48 18.54 68.90
CA THR A 700 25.40 17.97 67.55
C THR A 700 23.95 17.78 67.17
N LEU A 701 23.51 18.45 66.10
CA LEU A 701 22.22 18.25 65.47
C LEU A 701 22.33 17.28 64.30
N THR A 702 21.24 16.58 64.03
CA THR A 702 21.03 15.70 62.88
C THR A 702 19.70 16.03 62.21
N ALA A 703 19.45 15.46 61.03
CA ALA A 703 18.16 15.55 60.35
C ALA A 703 16.96 15.00 61.17
N ALA A 704 17.21 14.20 62.23
CA ALA A 704 16.15 13.75 63.15
C ALA A 704 15.70 14.86 64.13
N ASP A 705 16.54 15.88 64.34
CA ASP A 705 16.31 17.01 65.25
C ASP A 705 15.58 18.19 64.55
N ALA A 706 15.24 18.04 63.27
CA ALA A 706 14.47 19.01 62.48
C ALA A 706 15.05 20.45 62.52
N GLY A 707 16.38 20.57 62.49
CA GLY A 707 17.09 21.86 62.55
C GLY A 707 17.01 22.57 63.91
N GLN A 708 16.56 21.89 64.97
CA GLN A 708 16.30 22.48 66.29
C GLN A 708 16.96 21.69 67.41
N GLY A 709 17.39 22.38 68.46
CA GLY A 709 17.85 21.71 69.68
C GLY A 709 18.04 22.66 70.86
N MET A 710 18.49 22.12 71.99
CA MET A 710 18.49 22.84 73.26
C MET A 710 19.74 22.55 74.10
N PHE A 711 20.50 23.59 74.41
CA PHE A 711 21.49 23.57 75.47
C PHE A 711 20.77 23.60 76.83
N MET A 712 20.90 22.52 77.60
CA MET A 712 20.26 22.38 78.92
C MET A 712 21.22 22.76 80.05
N GLY A 713 20.71 23.42 81.09
CA GLY A 713 21.48 23.65 82.32
C GLY A 713 22.60 24.69 82.19
N VAL A 714 22.41 25.73 81.37
CA VAL A 714 23.33 26.86 81.25
C VAL A 714 23.30 27.67 82.54
N GLU A 715 24.42 27.72 83.26
CA GLU A 715 24.54 28.40 84.56
C GLU A 715 25.58 29.52 84.47
N LEU A 716 25.15 30.76 84.70
CA LEU A 716 26.06 31.91 84.81
C LEU A 716 26.32 32.21 86.30
N ARG A 717 27.53 32.59 86.65
CA ARG A 717 28.01 32.79 88.04
C ARG A 717 28.60 34.17 88.30
N THR A 718 29.13 34.88 87.30
CA THR A 718 29.70 36.23 87.48
C THR A 718 28.64 37.30 87.27
N ALA A 719 28.29 38.03 88.33
CA ALA A 719 27.32 39.12 88.28
C ALA A 719 27.78 40.29 87.39
N GLY A 720 26.84 40.91 86.67
CA GLY A 720 27.08 41.96 85.69
C GLY A 720 26.41 41.69 84.34
N ALA A 721 26.75 42.47 83.33
CA ALA A 721 26.36 42.19 81.96
C ALA A 721 27.20 41.05 81.39
N GLN A 722 26.55 40.04 80.81
CA GLN A 722 27.17 38.89 80.17
C GLN A 722 26.56 38.64 78.79
N SER A 723 27.23 37.87 77.96
CA SER A 723 26.66 37.40 76.70
C SER A 723 27.02 35.95 76.42
N LEU A 724 26.07 35.24 75.81
CA LEU A 724 26.23 33.89 75.30
C LEU A 724 26.34 33.96 73.78
N THR A 725 27.28 33.22 73.19
CA THR A 725 27.39 33.07 71.74
C THR A 725 27.25 31.60 71.36
N VAL A 726 26.24 31.31 70.54
CA VAL A 726 26.11 30.03 69.83
C VAL A 726 26.82 30.15 68.50
N ALA A 727 27.62 29.15 68.11
CA ALA A 727 28.25 29.10 66.80
C ALA A 727 28.44 27.66 66.32
N ASP A 728 28.29 27.43 65.01
CA ASP A 728 28.92 26.29 64.35
C ASP A 728 30.12 26.81 63.55
N SER A 729 31.32 26.45 63.97
CA SER A 729 32.57 26.94 63.37
C SER A 729 32.94 26.24 62.06
N ALA A 730 32.30 25.12 61.72
CA ALA A 730 32.47 24.44 60.43
C ALA A 730 31.51 25.02 59.38
N ALA A 731 30.27 25.33 59.78
CA ALA A 731 29.29 26.01 58.92
C ALA A 731 29.48 27.55 58.87
N GLY A 732 30.34 28.11 59.72
CA GLY A 732 30.68 29.55 59.74
C GLY A 732 29.64 30.48 60.35
N VAL A 733 28.54 29.92 60.89
CA VAL A 733 27.39 30.69 61.39
C VAL A 733 27.46 30.89 62.91
N SER A 734 27.08 32.08 63.40
CA SER A 734 27.04 32.40 64.83
C SER A 734 26.00 33.45 65.20
N ARG A 735 25.58 33.46 66.47
CA ARG A 735 24.70 34.49 67.06
C ARG A 735 25.00 34.69 68.55
N THR A 736 25.22 35.95 68.93
CA THR A 736 25.41 36.39 70.31
C THR A 736 24.13 36.97 70.89
N VAL A 737 23.82 36.65 72.16
CA VAL A 737 22.69 37.19 72.92
C VAL A 737 23.16 37.67 74.29
N SER A 738 22.77 38.87 74.71
CA SER A 738 23.16 39.47 75.98
C SER A 738 22.15 39.21 77.10
N THR A 739 22.64 39.15 78.35
CA THR A 739 21.85 39.00 79.58
C THR A 739 22.50 39.77 80.74
N THR A 740 21.75 40.09 81.79
CA THR A 740 22.31 40.64 83.03
C THR A 740 22.19 39.63 84.16
N VAL A 741 23.31 39.20 84.71
CA VAL A 741 23.40 38.32 85.88
C VAL A 741 23.37 39.16 87.14
N LYS A 742 22.39 38.92 88.01
CA LYS A 742 22.34 39.48 89.38
C LYS A 742 23.13 38.57 90.32
N ALA A 743 23.75 39.13 91.36
CA ALA A 743 24.30 38.32 92.44
C ALA A 743 23.21 37.44 93.09
N ALA A 744 23.60 36.27 93.59
CA ALA A 744 22.71 35.37 94.31
C ALA A 744 22.45 35.84 95.75
N ALA A 745 21.76 35.02 96.54
CA ALA A 745 21.55 35.30 97.95
C ALA A 745 22.89 35.43 98.71
N ALA A 746 22.95 36.35 99.66
CA ALA A 746 24.10 36.53 100.53
C ALA A 746 24.46 35.22 101.26
N ALA A 747 25.73 34.84 101.21
CA ALA A 747 26.24 33.59 101.79
C ALA A 747 27.49 33.79 102.66
N ARG A 748 28.21 34.92 102.52
CA ARG A 748 29.35 35.26 103.39
C ARG A 748 29.40 36.75 103.70
N MET A 749 29.86 37.09 104.91
CA MET A 749 30.15 38.46 105.34
C MET A 749 31.63 38.61 105.67
N THR A 750 32.17 39.81 105.49
CA THR A 750 33.52 40.19 105.92
C THR A 750 33.48 41.50 106.70
N LEU A 751 34.34 41.64 107.71
CA LEU A 751 34.52 42.86 108.51
C LEU A 751 35.99 43.26 108.46
N THR A 752 36.28 44.49 108.06
CA THR A 752 37.64 45.02 107.86
C THR A 752 37.80 46.36 108.56
N GLY A 753 38.98 46.62 109.15
CA GLY A 753 39.23 47.83 109.95
C GLY A 753 40.70 47.97 110.33
N PRO A 754 41.04 48.90 111.25
CA PRO A 754 42.42 49.10 111.69
C PRO A 754 42.94 47.90 112.49
N ALA A 755 44.24 47.60 112.37
CA ALA A 755 44.90 46.53 113.12
C ALA A 755 45.15 46.90 114.61
N SER A 756 45.15 48.19 114.94
CA SER A 756 45.24 48.69 116.31
C SER A 756 44.58 50.07 116.46
N VAL A 757 44.14 50.37 117.68
CA VAL A 757 43.58 51.67 118.09
C VAL A 757 44.12 52.07 119.47
N THR A 758 43.77 53.28 119.92
CA THR A 758 44.03 53.75 121.28
C THR A 758 42.71 53.80 122.07
N ALA A 759 42.76 53.52 123.37
CA ALA A 759 41.60 53.47 124.24
C ALA A 759 40.76 54.77 124.13
N GLY A 760 39.44 54.62 123.96
CA GLY A 760 38.48 55.69 123.75
C GLY A 760 38.56 56.42 122.39
N THR A 761 39.52 56.11 121.52
CA THR A 761 39.59 56.75 120.19
C THR A 761 38.59 56.10 119.22
N PRO A 762 37.72 56.88 118.56
CA PRO A 762 36.70 56.32 117.67
C PRO A 762 37.31 55.90 116.34
N PHE A 763 36.94 54.71 115.88
CA PHE A 763 37.35 54.19 114.57
C PHE A 763 36.17 53.78 113.69
N SER A 764 36.50 53.35 112.47
CA SER A 764 35.58 52.87 111.46
C SER A 764 35.95 51.48 110.96
N ALA A 765 34.94 50.66 110.66
CA ALA A 765 35.11 49.37 110.01
C ALA A 765 34.20 49.28 108.77
N THR A 766 34.65 48.57 107.74
CA THR A 766 33.87 48.30 106.53
C THR A 766 33.42 46.85 106.50
N VAL A 767 32.11 46.67 106.41
CA VAL A 767 31.45 45.39 106.19
C VAL A 767 31.22 45.21 104.69
N ARG A 768 31.46 44.00 104.18
CA ARG A 768 31.05 43.61 102.82
C ARG A 768 30.34 42.27 102.85
N VAL A 769 29.25 42.14 102.10
CA VAL A 769 28.50 40.90 101.92
C VAL A 769 28.65 40.39 100.50
N PHE A 770 28.81 39.08 100.35
CA PHE A 770 28.94 38.40 99.07
C PHE A 770 28.01 37.20 99.00
N ASP A 771 27.69 36.76 97.79
CA ASP A 771 26.99 35.50 97.54
C ASP A 771 27.93 34.28 97.60
N ALA A 772 27.41 33.11 97.24
CA ALA A 772 28.17 31.85 97.24
C ALA A 772 29.18 31.70 96.08
N PHE A 773 29.22 32.67 95.14
CA PHE A 773 30.11 32.71 93.98
C PHE A 773 31.05 33.91 94.03
N ASP A 774 31.29 34.46 95.22
CA ASP A 774 32.15 35.61 95.50
C ASP A 774 31.68 36.96 94.91
N ASN A 775 30.49 37.05 94.31
CA ASN A 775 29.93 38.33 93.85
C ASN A 775 29.53 39.20 95.04
N PRO A 776 29.74 40.53 95.01
CA PRO A 776 29.11 41.45 95.96
C PRO A 776 27.58 41.28 95.92
N ALA A 777 26.94 41.04 97.06
CA ALA A 777 25.50 40.73 97.11
C ALA A 777 24.64 42.01 96.99
N THR A 778 24.73 42.68 95.84
CA THR A 778 23.91 43.85 95.49
C THR A 778 22.43 43.48 95.51
N GLY A 779 21.63 44.25 96.23
CA GLY A 779 20.23 43.96 96.57
C GLY A 779 20.04 43.54 98.04
N TYR A 780 21.09 43.10 98.73
CA TYR A 780 20.99 42.71 100.14
C TYR A 780 20.76 43.93 101.04
N ALA A 781 19.74 43.87 101.89
CA ALA A 781 19.30 44.95 102.78
C ALA A 781 19.25 44.50 104.25
N GLY A 782 20.08 43.53 104.63
CA GLY A 782 20.20 43.05 106.01
C GLY A 782 20.59 44.14 107.01
N THR A 783 20.32 43.87 108.29
CA THR A 783 20.55 44.79 109.42
C THR A 783 21.67 44.27 110.30
N LEU A 784 22.77 45.02 110.32
CA LEU A 784 23.98 44.72 111.06
C LEU A 784 23.81 45.04 112.55
N LEU A 785 24.17 44.08 113.39
CA LEU A 785 24.34 44.22 114.83
C LEU A 785 25.81 44.00 115.20
N PHE A 786 26.36 44.84 116.08
CA PHE A 786 27.75 44.79 116.52
C PHE A 786 27.84 44.38 117.99
N THR A 787 28.84 43.56 118.32
CA THR A 787 29.21 43.17 119.68
C THR A 787 30.73 43.20 119.86
N SER A 788 31.21 43.28 121.10
CA SER A 788 32.63 43.20 121.43
C SER A 788 32.85 42.40 122.72
N ASP A 789 34.09 41.94 122.92
CA ASP A 789 34.55 41.34 124.17
C ASP A 789 35.03 42.38 125.20
N ASP A 790 35.29 43.62 124.77
CA ASP A 790 35.46 44.76 125.68
C ASP A 790 34.10 45.22 126.22
N ALA A 791 33.89 45.00 127.53
CA ALA A 791 32.66 45.38 128.23
C ALA A 791 32.48 46.90 128.42
N ALA A 792 33.51 47.70 128.15
CA ALA A 792 33.46 49.17 128.17
C ALA A 792 33.35 49.79 126.75
N ALA A 793 33.26 48.96 125.70
CA ALA A 793 33.13 49.45 124.32
C ALA A 793 31.84 50.24 124.08
N THR A 794 31.95 51.42 123.47
CA THR A 794 30.78 52.06 122.81
C THR A 794 30.72 51.58 121.37
N LEU A 795 29.65 50.86 121.04
CA LEU A 795 29.43 50.30 119.70
C LEU A 795 28.36 51.11 118.93
N PRO A 796 28.48 51.23 117.59
CA PRO A 796 27.46 51.83 116.76
C PRO A 796 26.11 51.10 116.89
N GLY A 797 25.02 51.87 116.82
CA GLY A 797 23.67 51.31 116.71
C GLY A 797 23.48 50.48 115.44
N SER A 798 22.43 49.67 115.41
CA SER A 798 22.14 48.79 114.27
C SER A 798 21.94 49.57 112.97
N THR A 799 22.40 48.99 111.86
CA THR A 799 22.39 49.71 110.57
C THR A 799 22.39 48.78 109.36
N THR A 800 21.77 49.19 108.27
CA THR A 800 21.61 48.36 107.07
C THR A 800 22.78 48.47 106.09
N PHE A 801 22.89 47.51 105.17
CA PHE A 801 23.75 47.65 103.99
C PHE A 801 23.28 48.77 103.05
N ASP A 802 24.19 49.31 102.24
CA ASP A 802 23.81 49.91 100.96
C ASP A 802 23.49 48.78 99.98
N SER A 803 22.20 48.61 99.69
CA SER A 803 21.71 47.62 98.73
C SER A 803 22.21 47.84 97.30
N THR A 804 22.76 49.01 96.97
CA THR A 804 23.35 49.27 95.64
C THR A 804 24.70 48.59 95.48
N THR A 805 25.47 48.42 96.56
CA THR A 805 26.88 47.96 96.50
C THR A 805 27.18 46.70 97.30
N GLY A 806 26.32 46.29 98.25
CA GLY A 806 26.64 45.19 99.17
C GLY A 806 27.76 45.54 100.16
N VAL A 807 28.06 46.83 100.33
CA VAL A 807 29.12 47.34 101.19
C VAL A 807 28.54 48.33 102.20
N ARG A 808 29.07 48.33 103.43
CA ARG A 808 28.72 49.34 104.43
C ARG A 808 29.92 49.69 105.30
N THR A 809 30.38 50.94 105.22
CA THR A 809 31.27 51.50 106.24
C THR A 809 30.44 51.99 107.43
N VAL A 810 30.90 51.65 108.63
CA VAL A 810 30.29 52.02 109.91
C VAL A 810 31.37 52.71 110.76
N THR A 811 30.97 53.77 111.47
CA THR A 811 31.83 54.68 112.22
C THR A 811 31.35 54.80 113.66
N GLY A 812 32.27 55.04 114.60
CA GLY A 812 31.91 55.28 116.00
C GLY A 812 32.02 54.05 116.90
N PHE A 813 32.88 53.10 116.54
CA PHE A 813 33.38 52.10 117.49
C PHE A 813 34.40 52.78 118.40
N THR A 814 34.22 52.75 119.72
CA THR A 814 35.32 52.94 120.70
C THR A 814 35.51 51.64 121.47
N LEU A 815 36.77 51.32 121.77
CA LEU A 815 37.15 50.31 122.76
C LEU A 815 37.91 51.07 123.85
N GLU A 816 37.63 50.78 125.11
CA GLU A 816 38.15 51.50 126.27
C GLU A 816 39.07 50.63 127.13
N THR A 817 38.92 49.29 127.09
CA THR A 817 39.83 48.38 127.78
C THR A 817 41.07 48.07 126.92
N ALA A 818 42.26 48.36 127.44
CA ALA A 818 43.52 48.07 126.76
C ALA A 818 43.82 46.56 126.73
N ALA A 819 43.98 46.01 125.52
CA ALA A 819 44.13 44.58 125.27
C ALA A 819 45.04 44.32 124.06
N ALA A 820 45.85 43.26 124.11
CA ALA A 820 46.70 42.85 122.98
C ALA A 820 45.89 42.34 121.78
N ALA A 821 44.68 41.84 122.02
CA ALA A 821 43.71 41.45 121.02
C ALA A 821 42.29 41.62 121.61
N ALA A 822 41.61 42.68 121.24
CA ALA A 822 40.17 42.85 121.43
C ALA A 822 39.45 42.47 120.13
N LYS A 823 38.20 42.03 120.23
CA LYS A 823 37.38 41.55 119.12
C LYS A 823 36.15 42.42 118.96
N VAL A 824 35.90 42.89 117.74
CA VAL A 824 34.58 43.35 117.31
C VAL A 824 33.98 42.28 116.41
N THR A 825 32.78 41.82 116.74
CA THR A 825 31.99 40.88 115.95
C THR A 825 30.82 41.62 115.32
N VAL A 826 30.50 41.27 114.08
CA VAL A 826 29.28 41.70 113.40
C VAL A 826 28.46 40.48 113.03
N ALA A 827 27.13 40.59 113.15
CA ALA A 827 26.19 39.60 112.64
C ALA A 827 25.01 40.32 111.99
N ASP A 828 24.35 39.68 111.03
CA ASP A 828 23.02 40.12 110.60
C ASP A 828 21.96 39.70 111.64
N SER A 829 20.97 40.56 111.91
CA SER A 829 19.91 40.26 112.89
C SER A 829 18.80 39.35 112.36
N GLY A 830 18.69 39.17 111.05
CA GLY A 830 17.77 38.24 110.39
C GLY A 830 18.41 36.92 110.00
N ASP A 831 19.73 36.90 109.72
CA ASP A 831 20.50 35.69 109.41
C ASP A 831 21.72 35.51 110.32
N ALA A 832 21.57 34.64 111.32
CA ALA A 832 22.63 34.31 112.27
C ALA A 832 23.83 33.54 111.66
N GLY A 833 23.73 33.04 110.42
CA GLY A 833 24.84 32.48 109.67
C GLY A 833 25.77 33.54 109.08
N LEU A 834 25.25 34.74 108.79
CA LEU A 834 26.01 35.85 108.22
C LEU A 834 26.70 36.67 109.32
N THR A 835 27.83 36.16 109.81
CA THR A 835 28.69 36.82 110.79
C THR A 835 30.14 37.00 110.30
N ALA A 836 30.80 38.04 110.79
CA ALA A 836 32.22 38.29 110.58
C ALA A 836 32.86 38.86 111.87
N SER A 837 34.20 38.91 111.92
CA SER A 837 34.94 39.38 113.09
C SER A 837 36.22 40.11 112.71
N LEU A 838 36.53 41.16 113.46
CA LEU A 838 37.76 41.94 113.39
C LEU A 838 38.45 41.84 114.75
N THR A 839 39.71 41.41 114.74
CA THR A 839 40.56 41.42 115.93
C THR A 839 41.61 42.52 115.77
N LEU A 840 41.76 43.36 116.81
CA LEU A 840 42.67 44.50 116.81
C LEU A 840 43.30 44.70 118.20
N ALA A 841 44.47 45.33 118.27
CA ALA A 841 45.11 45.69 119.53
C ALA A 841 44.59 47.06 120.05
N VAL A 842 44.23 47.14 121.33
CA VAL A 842 43.83 48.38 122.01
C VAL A 842 44.98 48.84 122.91
N THR A 843 45.60 49.96 122.54
CA THR A 843 46.67 50.59 123.31
C THR A 843 46.09 51.52 124.38
N PRO A 844 46.67 51.60 125.61
CA PRO A 844 46.24 52.59 126.60
C PRO A 844 46.33 54.02 126.06
N ALA A 845 45.40 54.89 126.48
CA ALA A 845 45.41 56.29 126.13
C ALA A 845 46.49 57.09 126.90
N ALA A 846 46.54 58.39 126.66
CA ALA A 846 47.47 59.28 127.36
C ALA A 846 47.20 59.29 128.88
N ALA A 847 48.28 59.34 129.67
CA ALA A 847 48.24 59.40 131.12
C ALA A 847 47.35 60.55 131.64
N SER A 848 46.33 60.24 132.42
CA SER A 848 45.39 61.20 133.00
C SER A 848 45.57 61.38 134.51
N ARG A 849 45.80 60.28 135.24
CA ARG A 849 45.89 60.27 136.71
C ARG A 849 47.02 59.40 137.23
N LEU A 850 47.47 59.70 138.44
CA LEU A 850 48.55 59.02 139.12
C LEU A 850 48.02 58.41 140.42
N ALA A 851 48.30 57.14 140.67
CA ALA A 851 48.05 56.49 141.95
C ALA A 851 49.35 56.40 142.74
N LEU A 852 49.38 56.98 143.94
CA LEU A 852 50.46 56.82 144.90
C LEU A 852 50.02 55.79 145.96
N THR A 853 50.73 54.68 146.04
CA THR A 853 50.40 53.52 146.88
C THR A 853 51.64 53.05 147.65
N GLN A 854 51.46 52.11 148.58
CA GLN A 854 52.51 51.56 149.46
C GLN A 854 53.22 52.57 150.40
N THR A 855 52.87 53.86 150.35
CA THR A 855 53.22 54.84 151.40
C THR A 855 52.58 54.44 152.73
N PRO A 856 53.33 54.29 153.83
CA PRO A 856 52.78 53.96 155.13
C PRO A 856 52.03 55.16 155.74
N SER A 857 51.01 54.91 156.56
CA SER A 857 50.28 55.96 157.28
C SER A 857 51.08 56.55 158.45
N THR A 858 52.03 55.79 159.00
CA THR A 858 52.93 56.19 160.08
C THR A 858 54.38 55.79 159.78
N THR A 859 55.35 56.56 160.27
CA THR A 859 56.77 56.18 160.29
C THR A 859 57.48 56.81 161.48
N THR A 860 58.65 56.32 161.86
CA THR A 860 59.52 56.99 162.85
C THR A 860 60.52 57.90 162.13
N ALA A 861 60.83 59.06 162.72
CA ALA A 861 61.80 60.02 162.18
C ALA A 861 63.13 59.35 161.79
N GLY A 862 63.57 59.57 160.56
CA GLY A 862 64.77 58.96 159.96
C GLY A 862 64.57 57.55 159.40
N SER A 863 63.42 56.90 159.61
CA SER A 863 63.16 55.55 159.10
C SER A 863 62.75 55.57 157.63
N SER A 864 63.40 54.73 156.81
CA SER A 864 63.17 54.67 155.38
C SER A 864 62.01 53.75 154.97
N PHE A 865 61.19 54.19 154.02
CA PHE A 865 60.11 53.44 153.40
C PHE A 865 60.13 53.57 151.87
N SER A 866 59.10 53.02 151.21
CA SER A 866 58.94 53.01 149.74
C SER A 866 57.57 53.56 149.33
N ALA A 867 57.44 53.99 148.09
CA ALA A 867 56.18 54.40 147.49
C ALA A 867 56.08 53.89 146.05
N ARG A 868 54.95 53.27 145.70
CA ARG A 868 54.66 52.79 144.35
C ARG A 868 53.78 53.81 143.62
N VAL A 869 54.26 54.23 142.46
CA VAL A 869 53.56 55.10 141.52
C VAL A 869 53.09 54.25 140.36
N THR A 870 51.77 54.21 140.14
CA THR A 870 51.18 53.69 138.89
C THR A 870 50.47 54.83 138.18
N VAL A 871 50.74 54.96 136.89
CA VAL A 871 50.13 55.97 136.02
C VAL A 871 49.03 55.32 135.21
N TYR A 872 47.85 55.94 135.20
CA TYR A 872 46.65 55.46 134.51
C TYR A 872 46.21 56.47 133.44
N ASP A 873 45.58 55.98 132.38
CA ASP A 873 44.94 56.81 131.36
C ASP A 873 43.56 57.34 131.84
N ALA A 874 42.70 57.80 130.93
CA ALA A 874 41.36 58.31 131.27
C ALA A 874 40.31 57.20 131.50
N TYR A 875 40.64 55.95 131.19
CA TYR A 875 39.75 54.78 131.18
C TYR A 875 40.20 53.72 132.22
N ASP A 876 41.01 54.14 133.20
CA ASP A 876 41.63 53.29 134.22
C ASP A 876 42.54 52.16 133.69
N ASN A 877 42.97 52.20 132.43
CA ASN A 877 44.07 51.37 131.96
C ASN A 877 45.39 51.87 132.57
N VAL A 878 46.31 50.96 132.87
CA VAL A 878 47.69 51.36 133.17
C VAL A 878 48.31 51.94 131.90
N ALA A 879 48.81 53.18 131.96
CA ALA A 879 49.39 53.89 130.83
C ALA A 879 50.80 53.34 130.53
N THR A 880 50.88 52.15 129.94
CA THR A 880 52.14 51.39 129.78
C THR A 880 53.20 52.11 128.93
N GLY A 881 52.78 52.98 128.01
CA GLY A 881 53.66 53.84 127.20
C GLY A 881 54.07 55.16 127.88
N TYR A 882 53.68 55.41 129.14
CA TYR A 882 54.07 56.62 129.86
C TYR A 882 55.58 56.68 130.10
N THR A 883 56.20 57.77 129.66
CA THR A 883 57.66 58.03 129.72
C THR A 883 58.02 59.33 130.45
N GLY A 884 57.04 59.97 131.10
CA GLY A 884 57.24 61.20 131.86
C GLY A 884 58.14 61.01 133.09
N THR A 885 58.66 62.12 133.61
CA THR A 885 59.59 62.12 134.76
C THR A 885 58.88 62.47 136.04
N ILE A 886 58.67 61.47 136.91
CA ILE A 886 58.08 61.65 138.22
C ILE A 886 59.14 62.08 139.23
N ALA A 887 58.90 63.19 139.92
CA ALA A 887 59.62 63.59 141.11
C ALA A 887 58.80 63.30 142.38
N LEU A 888 59.48 62.98 143.48
CA LEU A 888 58.88 63.02 144.81
C LEU A 888 59.23 64.34 145.49
N THR A 889 58.26 64.90 146.20
CA THR A 889 58.39 66.09 147.07
C THR A 889 57.75 65.81 148.42
N SER A 890 58.11 66.57 149.45
CA SER A 890 57.58 66.39 150.81
C SER A 890 57.33 67.73 151.50
N GLY A 891 56.34 67.76 152.40
CA GLY A 891 56.17 68.85 153.36
C GLY A 891 57.22 68.88 154.48
N ASP A 892 57.99 67.80 154.66
CA ASP A 892 59.12 67.78 155.59
C ASP A 892 60.38 68.35 154.93
N ALA A 893 60.78 69.55 155.36
CA ALA A 893 61.98 70.23 154.88
C ALA A 893 63.30 69.49 155.18
N ALA A 894 63.29 68.49 156.07
CA ALA A 894 64.44 67.66 156.41
C ALA A 894 64.42 66.25 155.76
N ALA A 895 63.43 65.98 154.90
CA ALA A 895 63.26 64.69 154.23
C ALA A 895 64.49 64.27 153.39
N VAL A 896 64.70 62.97 153.31
CA VAL A 896 65.51 62.32 152.27
C VAL A 896 64.54 61.69 151.29
N LEU A 897 64.61 62.11 150.03
CA LEU A 897 63.79 61.59 148.95
C LEU A 897 64.72 61.01 147.86
N PRO A 898 64.33 59.91 147.19
CA PRO A 898 65.02 59.47 145.98
C PRO A 898 64.88 60.53 144.88
N GLY A 899 65.85 60.57 143.97
CA GLY A 899 65.84 61.48 142.82
C GLY A 899 64.64 61.25 141.90
N ALA A 900 64.29 62.28 141.13
CA ALA A 900 63.26 62.18 140.09
C ALA A 900 63.66 61.14 139.03
N ARG A 901 62.67 60.41 138.50
CA ARG A 901 62.89 59.30 137.58
C ARG A 901 61.98 59.38 136.35
N ALA A 902 62.59 59.38 135.17
CA ALA A 902 61.93 59.13 133.90
C ALA A 902 61.43 57.67 133.85
N PHE A 903 60.17 57.47 133.48
CA PHE A 903 59.65 56.14 133.21
C PHE A 903 60.14 55.64 131.85
N VAL A 904 60.37 54.34 131.73
CA VAL A 904 60.74 53.66 130.49
C VAL A 904 59.70 52.56 130.19
N ALA A 905 59.63 52.11 128.93
CA ALA A 905 58.66 51.08 128.53
C ALA A 905 58.72 49.79 129.39
N GLY A 906 59.90 49.44 129.92
CA GLY A 906 60.09 48.32 130.84
C GLY A 906 59.46 48.48 132.24
N ASP A 907 59.03 49.68 132.62
CA ASP A 907 58.24 49.92 133.84
C ASP A 907 56.74 49.64 133.62
N ALA A 908 56.28 49.56 132.36
CA ALA A 908 54.87 49.38 131.99
C ALA A 908 53.92 50.31 132.78
N GLY A 909 54.27 51.59 132.90
CA GLY A 909 53.46 52.60 133.62
C GLY A 909 53.48 52.49 135.15
N THR A 910 54.28 51.59 135.75
CA THR A 910 54.38 51.42 137.22
C THR A 910 55.83 51.37 137.71
N TYR A 911 56.19 52.24 138.66
CA TYR A 911 57.50 52.22 139.31
C TYR A 911 57.41 52.27 140.84
N GLN A 912 58.42 51.72 141.53
CA GLN A 912 58.51 51.75 142.99
C GLN A 912 59.74 52.53 143.45
N PHE A 913 59.50 53.72 143.99
CA PHE A 913 60.51 54.55 144.64
C PHE A 913 60.83 53.98 146.04
N THR A 914 62.11 53.98 146.41
CA THR A 914 62.60 53.44 147.69
C THR A 914 63.52 54.46 148.38
N GLY A 915 63.83 54.25 149.66
CA GLY A 915 64.75 55.14 150.40
C GLY A 915 64.14 56.48 150.83
N ILE A 916 62.80 56.58 150.86
CA ILE A 916 62.07 57.77 151.33
C ILE A 916 62.14 57.80 152.86
N ALA A 917 62.75 58.82 153.47
CA ALA A 917 62.82 58.96 154.92
C ALA A 917 62.47 60.39 155.37
N LEU A 918 61.49 60.51 156.26
CA LEU A 918 61.04 61.78 156.84
C LEU A 918 61.68 61.92 158.23
N LYS A 919 62.19 63.10 158.58
CA LYS A 919 62.99 63.35 159.81
C LYS A 919 62.32 64.29 160.81
N THR A 920 61.44 65.18 160.38
CA THR A 920 60.75 66.11 161.28
C THR A 920 59.46 65.47 161.77
N ALA A 921 59.35 65.25 163.09
CA ALA A 921 58.14 64.68 163.70
C ALA A 921 56.92 65.60 163.50
N GLY A 922 55.75 65.01 163.22
CA GLY A 922 54.52 65.72 162.87
C GLY A 922 53.74 65.07 161.73
N SER A 923 52.72 65.75 161.21
CA SER A 923 51.95 65.29 160.05
C SER A 923 52.63 65.77 158.77
N GLN A 924 53.37 64.88 158.12
CA GLN A 924 54.15 65.18 156.92
C GLN A 924 53.50 64.60 155.67
N THR A 925 53.97 64.97 154.49
CA THR A 925 53.38 64.55 153.21
C THR A 925 54.44 63.98 152.27
N VAL A 926 54.02 63.12 151.35
CA VAL A 926 54.81 62.70 150.17
C VAL A 926 53.93 62.91 148.96
N ARG A 927 54.36 63.79 148.04
CA ARG A 927 53.68 64.06 146.76
C ARG A 927 54.54 63.59 145.60
N ALA A 928 54.02 62.63 144.84
CA ALA A 928 54.54 62.28 143.53
C ALA A 928 53.90 63.20 142.48
N ALA A 929 54.69 63.76 141.57
CA ALA A 929 54.20 64.58 140.46
C ALA A 929 55.07 64.39 139.22
N ASP A 930 54.47 64.42 138.03
CA ASP A 930 55.21 64.63 136.79
C ASP A 930 55.80 66.04 136.79
N THR A 931 57.10 66.13 136.50
CA THR A 931 57.90 67.37 136.45
C THR A 931 57.58 68.26 135.26
N SER A 932 57.03 67.69 134.19
CA SER A 932 56.51 68.38 133.00
C SER A 932 55.01 68.64 133.07
N ASN A 933 54.23 67.75 133.71
CA ASN A 933 52.79 67.92 133.91
C ASN A 933 52.40 67.90 135.41
N ALA A 934 52.43 69.07 136.04
CA ALA A 934 52.13 69.21 137.46
C ALA A 934 50.69 68.82 137.87
N THR A 935 49.74 68.63 136.94
CA THR A 935 48.40 68.10 137.27
C THR A 935 48.42 66.58 137.45
N LEU A 936 49.33 65.87 136.80
CA LEU A 936 49.56 64.44 136.96
C LEU A 936 50.33 64.20 138.27
N SER A 937 49.63 64.33 139.40
CA SER A 937 50.23 64.24 140.73
C SER A 937 49.27 63.64 141.75
N GLN A 938 49.82 62.96 142.75
CA GLN A 938 49.08 62.43 143.89
C GLN A 938 49.91 62.60 145.16
N GLN A 939 49.22 62.95 146.25
CA GLN A 939 49.82 63.13 147.56
C GLN A 939 49.28 62.08 148.54
N ALA A 940 50.16 61.60 149.41
CA ALA A 940 49.85 60.84 150.63
C ALA A 940 50.33 61.64 151.87
N THR A 941 49.70 61.37 153.01
CA THR A 941 50.06 61.98 154.30
C THR A 941 50.58 60.89 155.23
N VAL A 942 51.70 61.15 155.90
CA VAL A 942 52.45 60.22 156.75
C VAL A 942 52.67 60.88 158.11
N ALA A 943 52.17 60.27 159.18
CA ALA A 943 52.45 60.76 160.53
C ALA A 943 53.83 60.27 161.01
N VAL A 944 54.72 61.22 161.28
CA VAL A 944 56.11 60.97 161.68
C VAL A 944 56.24 61.08 163.20
N THR A 945 56.57 59.99 163.88
CA THR A 945 56.89 59.99 165.32
C THR A 945 58.34 60.41 165.56
N ALA A 946 58.63 61.04 166.69
CA ALA A 946 60.00 61.43 167.04
C ALA A 946 60.89 60.20 167.30
N ALA A 947 62.15 60.27 166.86
CA ALA A 947 63.16 59.28 167.22
C ALA A 947 63.61 59.45 168.68
N THR A 948 64.12 58.39 169.29
CA THR A 948 64.70 58.40 170.64
C THR A 948 65.87 59.38 170.74
N ALA A 949 65.84 60.29 171.72
CA ALA A 949 66.92 61.26 171.95
C ALA A 949 68.24 60.56 172.34
N THR A 950 69.36 61.05 171.81
CA THR A 950 70.69 60.41 171.91
C THR A 950 71.78 61.28 172.54
N SER A 951 71.53 62.56 172.80
CA SER A 951 72.37 63.41 173.66
C SER A 951 71.54 64.47 174.39
N LEU A 952 72.08 65.00 175.47
CA LEU A 952 71.57 66.13 176.23
C LEU A 952 72.73 67.10 176.43
N ASP A 953 72.49 68.41 176.25
CA ASP A 953 73.52 69.44 176.28
C ASP A 953 73.13 70.55 177.27
N VAL A 954 74.10 71.07 178.03
CA VAL A 954 73.88 71.97 179.18
C VAL A 954 74.99 73.01 179.25
N THR A 955 74.62 74.29 179.32
CA THR A 955 75.55 75.43 179.34
C THR A 955 75.42 76.22 180.64
N ALA A 956 76.56 76.65 181.21
CA ALA A 956 76.61 77.47 182.41
C ALA A 956 76.72 78.98 182.08
N ALA A 957 76.26 79.83 183.00
CA ALA A 957 76.36 81.28 182.91
C ALA A 957 77.58 81.83 183.67
N ASP A 958 77.93 83.09 183.39
CA ASP A 958 79.19 83.73 183.80
C ASP A 958 79.07 84.59 185.09
N GLU A 959 80.22 85.11 185.55
CA GLU A 959 80.49 85.96 186.72
C GLU A 959 80.53 85.29 188.13
N THR A 960 81.22 85.97 189.05
CA THR A 960 81.91 85.36 190.20
C THR A 960 81.10 85.28 191.49
N ILE A 961 81.13 84.13 192.16
CA ILE A 961 80.52 83.88 193.49
C ILE A 961 81.58 84.02 194.61
N ALA A 962 81.21 84.69 195.71
CA ALA A 962 82.04 84.79 196.91
C ALA A 962 81.88 83.57 197.84
N ALA A 963 82.93 83.18 198.54
CA ALA A 963 82.96 81.95 199.34
C ALA A 963 82.03 82.02 200.59
N GLY A 964 81.04 81.13 200.67
CA GLY A 964 80.28 80.88 201.90
C GLY A 964 78.83 80.42 201.71
N THR A 965 78.20 80.70 200.56
CA THR A 965 76.77 80.39 200.31
C THR A 965 76.58 79.22 199.34
N PRO A 966 75.78 78.19 199.68
CA PRO A 966 75.43 77.13 198.75
C PRO A 966 74.28 77.55 197.81
N THR A 967 74.45 77.28 196.52
CA THR A 967 73.43 77.47 195.47
C THR A 967 73.31 76.21 194.61
N SER A 968 72.10 75.89 194.14
CA SER A 968 71.83 74.72 193.31
C SER A 968 71.77 75.09 191.83
N LEU A 969 72.33 74.25 190.96
CA LEU A 969 72.02 74.26 189.53
C LEU A 969 70.75 73.45 189.24
N VAL A 970 70.24 73.64 188.02
CA VAL A 970 69.22 72.84 187.32
C VAL A 970 69.86 72.34 186.03
#